data_AF-Q6H8Q3-F1
#
_entry.id   AF-Q6H8Q3-F1
#
_cell.length_a   1.000
_cell.length_b   1.000
_cell.length_c   1.000
_cell.angle_alpha   90.00
_cell.angle_beta   90.00
_cell.angle_gamma   90.00
#
_symmetry.space_group_name_H-M   'P 1'
#
loop_
_entity.id
_entity.type
_entity.pdbx_description
1 polymer ?
#
loop_
_entity_poly.entity_id
_entity_poly.type
_entity_poly.pdbx_seq_one_letter_code
_entity_poly.pdbx_strand_id
1 'polypeptide(L)'
;KIGQTHEALYSHMRKRNVGFQVDKEFNSPGLFVGAAVTLQNADDKNQVASMPGVQAIRPVTLIPPPKPVFSHVVTGKSDPAVPADTESTHVITGVDKLHAQGITGKGIKIGIIDTGIDFTHPDLGGGIGPGFKIIGGFDFVGDAFNGSNTPVPDPSPLDQCNGHGTHVAGIIGANPGNAFNISGVAFDASITSYRIFGCSGSTTDDVIVDALLRGVSEGQDILTMSLGGPDGWTENTASVVSSRISDMGKIVTIAAGNDGADGMFFTSGPGNAIDAISVASLDNTVIPLQNATVHGVQHDPITYFDALPLPITDTLPIFATSTNTTIDDDACDPLPDSTPDLSKFIVIVRRGTCTFVQKLTNIAAKGGNVSLIYDNGNGFADIDVGNFTSALIQAADGEFLVQQFASGANVSLSFPQTGASTQFPDPTGGLISSFTSYGPTNDMFFKPAVSAPGGNILSTFPVPLGSFAVLSGTSMATPFMAGVSALLFGLKGNTPEVGRSARDLFETTAQLVPSSHTDGDPLQTVAQQGAGLVNAFQALTTDIIITPGELLTNDTANFKSLHTFKIKNTGKTAESFKISHVPAGTAISLQNGTAFFNDGPVPLTSQFATVKFSETSVTVHPGQTQEITAHITPPSGVDPSVLPVFSGFIQVESATETLHVTYLGVAAALKDARVVDDTDVFFGVDLPVLTDPAGDFLTNATNFTFVGTDVPQLLMRLAFGTPLLRADLVDPAEKIATTLNKRADAAKGGSAAAIKTLGSLFEFDFQPRNTDEDDGTDFNVFELDTPVFANGTTIPNGLYKILLRVLKVTGDPNNEADFESWLSPIIGVNAPSS
;
A
#
# COMPACT_ATOMS: atom_id res chain seq x y z
N LYS A 1 -12.39 -30.30 -24.76
CA LYS A 1 -12.57 -29.30 -25.85
C LYS A 1 -13.00 -28.00 -25.17
N ILE A 2 -12.08 -27.04 -25.02
CA ILE A 2 -12.26 -25.88 -24.12
C ILE A 2 -12.84 -24.65 -24.85
N GLY A 3 -12.64 -24.53 -26.18
CA GLY A 3 -13.41 -23.58 -27.01
C GLY A 3 -14.92 -23.87 -27.06
N GLN A 4 -15.39 -24.97 -26.44
CA GLN A 4 -16.82 -25.20 -26.20
C GLN A 4 -17.33 -24.48 -24.95
N THR A 5 -16.46 -24.08 -24.01
CA THR A 5 -16.86 -23.46 -22.73
C THR A 5 -17.27 -22.00 -22.93
N HIS A 6 -16.42 -21.18 -23.56
CA HIS A 6 -16.76 -19.79 -23.89
C HIS A 6 -17.96 -19.72 -24.82
N GLU A 7 -17.96 -20.51 -25.90
CA GLU A 7 -19.10 -20.55 -26.82
C GLU A 7 -20.39 -21.08 -26.17
N ALA A 8 -20.32 -21.95 -25.15
CA ALA A 8 -21.50 -22.33 -24.37
C ALA A 8 -22.05 -21.13 -23.59
N LEU A 9 -21.19 -20.36 -22.90
CA LEU A 9 -21.59 -19.12 -22.22
C LEU A 9 -22.22 -18.13 -23.20
N TYR A 10 -21.55 -17.86 -24.32
CA TYR A 10 -22.04 -16.91 -25.33
C TYR A 10 -23.32 -17.38 -26.02
N SER A 11 -23.48 -18.69 -26.24
CA SER A 11 -24.73 -19.28 -26.72
C SER A 11 -25.85 -19.07 -25.70
N HIS A 12 -25.58 -19.21 -24.41
CA HIS A 12 -26.54 -18.93 -23.36
C HIS A 12 -26.90 -17.43 -23.27
N MET A 13 -25.92 -16.54 -23.42
CA MET A 13 -26.14 -15.08 -23.48
C MET A 13 -27.03 -14.72 -24.67
N ARG A 14 -26.68 -15.19 -25.88
CA ARG A 14 -27.51 -14.99 -27.09
C ARG A 14 -28.92 -15.56 -26.95
N LYS A 15 -29.08 -16.75 -26.36
CA LYS A 15 -30.41 -17.37 -26.11
C LYS A 15 -31.26 -16.57 -25.13
N ARG A 16 -30.63 -15.85 -24.19
CA ARG A 16 -31.30 -14.97 -23.22
C ARG A 16 -31.42 -13.53 -23.71
N ASN A 17 -31.05 -13.25 -24.97
CA ASN A 17 -31.06 -11.92 -25.56
C ASN A 17 -30.19 -10.89 -24.80
N VAL A 18 -29.12 -11.37 -24.17
CA VAL A 18 -28.09 -10.52 -23.55
C VAL A 18 -27.23 -9.93 -24.66
N GLY A 19 -27.15 -8.61 -24.73
CA GLY A 19 -26.28 -7.89 -25.67
C GLY A 19 -24.87 -7.75 -25.09
N PHE A 20 -23.85 -8.20 -25.81
CA PHE A 20 -22.46 -8.16 -25.32
C PHE A 20 -21.44 -8.06 -26.46
N GLN A 21 -20.27 -7.51 -26.11
CA GLN A 21 -19.03 -7.60 -26.86
C GLN A 21 -18.03 -8.42 -26.05
N VAL A 22 -17.29 -9.30 -26.73
CA VAL A 22 -16.17 -10.02 -26.11
C VAL A 22 -14.92 -9.20 -26.32
N ASP A 23 -14.34 -8.72 -25.24
CA ASP A 23 -13.12 -7.92 -25.28
C ASP A 23 -11.89 -8.84 -25.19
N LYS A 24 -11.96 -9.88 -24.34
CA LYS A 24 -10.89 -10.86 -24.19
C LYS A 24 -11.37 -12.21 -23.69
N GLU A 25 -10.75 -13.28 -24.18
CA GLU A 25 -10.92 -14.63 -23.65
C GLU A 25 -9.66 -15.10 -22.93
N PHE A 26 -9.83 -15.68 -21.75
CA PHE A 26 -8.76 -16.32 -20.99
C PHE A 26 -8.96 -17.83 -20.98
N ASN A 27 -7.91 -18.56 -21.32
CA ASN A 27 -7.98 -20.00 -21.50
C ASN A 27 -6.73 -20.71 -20.96
N SER A 28 -6.64 -20.77 -19.63
CA SER A 28 -5.61 -21.48 -18.89
C SER A 28 -6.25 -22.57 -18.01
N PRO A 29 -6.54 -23.76 -18.56
CA PRO A 29 -7.24 -24.83 -17.83
C PRO A 29 -6.55 -25.21 -16.53
N GLY A 30 -7.33 -25.36 -15.46
CA GLY A 30 -6.80 -25.63 -14.11
C GLY A 30 -6.34 -24.39 -13.34
N LEU A 31 -6.21 -23.24 -14.01
CA LEU A 31 -5.83 -21.97 -13.38
C LEU A 31 -6.96 -20.93 -13.52
N PHE A 32 -7.29 -20.55 -14.76
CA PHE A 32 -8.33 -19.57 -15.04
C PHE A 32 -8.93 -19.77 -16.43
N VAL A 33 -10.25 -19.90 -16.49
CA VAL A 33 -11.04 -19.90 -17.73
C VAL A 33 -12.13 -18.86 -17.53
N GLY A 34 -12.10 -17.80 -18.34
CA GLY A 34 -12.98 -16.64 -18.19
C GLY A 34 -12.97 -15.76 -19.43
N ALA A 35 -13.74 -14.68 -19.42
CA ALA A 35 -13.73 -13.68 -20.47
C ALA A 35 -14.01 -12.29 -19.89
N ALA A 36 -13.32 -11.28 -20.41
CA ALA A 36 -13.71 -9.88 -20.27
C ALA A 36 -14.76 -9.57 -21.33
N VAL A 37 -15.91 -9.08 -20.90
CA VAL A 37 -17.04 -8.77 -21.77
C VAL A 37 -17.65 -7.42 -21.41
N THR A 38 -17.89 -6.60 -22.42
CA THR A 38 -18.67 -5.38 -22.30
C THR A 38 -20.14 -5.72 -22.54
N LEU A 39 -20.97 -5.59 -21.51
CA LEU A 39 -22.41 -5.75 -21.65
C LEU A 39 -23.01 -4.47 -22.24
N GLN A 40 -23.92 -4.61 -23.20
CA GLN A 40 -24.72 -3.48 -23.69
C GLN A 40 -25.70 -2.98 -22.63
N ASN A 41 -25.93 -3.80 -21.60
CA ASN A 41 -26.91 -3.61 -20.56
C ASN A 41 -26.40 -4.15 -19.21
N ALA A 42 -26.33 -3.31 -18.17
CA ALA A 42 -25.69 -3.68 -16.91
C ALA A 42 -26.48 -4.74 -16.11
N ASP A 43 -27.82 -4.73 -16.11
CA ASP A 43 -28.61 -5.75 -15.37
C ASP A 43 -28.52 -7.15 -15.98
N ASP A 44 -28.05 -7.29 -17.23
CA ASP A 44 -27.78 -8.60 -17.78
C ASP A 44 -26.69 -9.34 -16.97
N LYS A 45 -25.91 -8.64 -16.12
CA LYS A 45 -25.02 -9.22 -15.12
C LYS A 45 -25.70 -10.34 -14.32
N ASN A 46 -26.91 -10.11 -13.80
CA ASN A 46 -27.62 -11.12 -13.00
C ASN A 46 -28.05 -12.33 -13.85
N GLN A 47 -28.43 -12.09 -15.10
CA GLN A 47 -28.72 -13.17 -16.04
C GLN A 47 -27.46 -13.99 -16.33
N VAL A 48 -26.33 -13.33 -16.56
CA VAL A 48 -25.00 -13.93 -16.80
C VAL A 48 -24.56 -14.74 -15.57
N ALA A 49 -24.73 -14.20 -14.37
CA ALA A 49 -24.36 -14.87 -13.11
C ALA A 49 -25.15 -16.17 -12.90
N SER A 50 -26.41 -16.20 -13.31
CA SER A 50 -27.28 -17.39 -13.23
C SER A 50 -26.96 -18.47 -14.28
N MET A 51 -26.04 -18.22 -15.22
CA MET A 51 -25.79 -19.15 -16.31
C MET A 51 -24.96 -20.36 -15.87
N PRO A 52 -25.28 -21.57 -16.35
CA PRO A 52 -24.49 -22.75 -16.03
C PRO A 52 -23.01 -22.56 -16.37
N GLY A 53 -22.13 -22.80 -15.40
CA GLY A 53 -20.68 -22.69 -15.56
C GLY A 53 -20.08 -21.32 -15.23
N VAL A 54 -20.89 -20.28 -15.02
CA VAL A 54 -20.40 -19.00 -14.47
C VAL A 54 -20.21 -19.16 -12.97
N GLN A 55 -18.96 -18.97 -12.51
CA GLN A 55 -18.61 -19.09 -11.09
C GLN A 55 -18.64 -17.75 -10.37
N ALA A 56 -18.30 -16.67 -11.07
CA ALA A 56 -18.27 -15.32 -10.53
C ALA A 56 -18.30 -14.32 -11.69
N ILE A 57 -18.76 -13.11 -11.40
CA ILE A 57 -18.62 -11.93 -12.26
C ILE A 57 -17.92 -10.87 -11.43
N ARG A 58 -16.91 -10.24 -12.01
CA ARG A 58 -16.12 -9.19 -11.37
C ARG A 58 -16.04 -8.00 -12.33
N PRO A 59 -16.17 -6.76 -11.84
CA PRO A 59 -15.94 -5.59 -12.68
C PRO A 59 -14.47 -5.54 -13.10
N VAL A 60 -14.22 -5.15 -14.34
CA VAL A 60 -12.86 -4.77 -14.77
C VAL A 60 -12.62 -3.36 -14.24
N THR A 61 -11.63 -3.21 -13.35
CA THR A 61 -11.27 -1.94 -12.74
C THR A 61 -9.98 -1.38 -13.34
N LEU A 62 -9.82 -0.06 -13.25
CA LEU A 62 -8.57 0.61 -13.57
C LEU A 62 -7.63 0.53 -12.36
N ILE A 63 -6.37 0.20 -12.63
CA ILE A 63 -5.30 0.18 -11.65
C ILE A 63 -4.31 1.29 -12.02
N PRO A 64 -4.05 2.25 -11.11
CA PRO A 64 -3.10 3.33 -11.40
C PRO A 64 -1.68 2.79 -11.55
N PRO A 65 -0.79 3.54 -12.23
CA PRO A 65 0.61 3.18 -12.31
C PRO A 65 1.25 3.29 -10.92
N PRO A 66 2.37 2.59 -10.68
CA PRO A 66 3.08 2.69 -9.41
C PRO A 66 3.49 4.13 -9.11
N LYS A 67 3.21 4.59 -7.89
CA LYS A 67 3.56 5.93 -7.41
C LYS A 67 4.60 5.80 -6.28
N PRO A 68 5.91 5.90 -6.58
CA PRO A 68 6.92 6.04 -5.54
C PRO A 68 6.63 7.28 -4.69
N VAL A 69 6.77 7.14 -3.37
CA VAL A 69 6.55 8.23 -2.40
C VAL A 69 7.72 9.22 -2.41
N PHE A 70 8.90 8.75 -2.84
CA PHE A 70 10.08 9.56 -3.07
C PHE A 70 10.75 9.13 -4.38
N SER A 71 11.32 10.09 -5.10
CA SER A 71 12.08 9.83 -6.30
C SER A 71 13.21 10.84 -6.49
N HIS A 72 14.44 10.33 -6.63
CA HIS A 72 15.60 11.11 -7.08
C HIS A 72 16.31 10.36 -8.21
N VAL A 73 16.35 10.96 -9.39
CA VAL A 73 17.10 10.43 -10.54
C VAL A 73 18.56 10.85 -10.45
N VAL A 74 19.46 9.88 -10.56
CA VAL A 74 20.90 10.12 -10.43
C VAL A 74 21.45 10.85 -11.65
N THR A 75 22.17 11.93 -11.40
CA THR A 75 22.79 12.80 -12.42
C THR A 75 24.18 12.34 -12.85
N GLY A 76 24.81 11.41 -12.11
CA GLY A 76 26.08 10.77 -12.46
C GLY A 76 26.81 10.16 -11.26
N LYS A 77 28.01 9.58 -11.45
CA LYS A 77 28.79 8.95 -10.36
C LYS A 77 29.18 9.93 -9.23
N SER A 78 29.31 11.21 -9.57
CA SER A 78 29.61 12.28 -8.61
C SER A 78 28.35 12.99 -8.13
N ASP A 79 27.16 12.41 -8.36
CA ASP A 79 25.91 12.96 -7.88
C ASP A 79 26.05 13.23 -6.37
N PRO A 80 25.82 14.47 -5.94
CA PRO A 80 25.98 14.81 -4.55
C PRO A 80 25.04 14.01 -3.66
N ALA A 81 23.90 13.52 -4.14
CA ALA A 81 22.86 12.84 -3.37
C ALA A 81 23.03 11.33 -3.25
N VAL A 82 24.02 10.74 -3.92
CA VAL A 82 24.14 9.27 -3.98
C VAL A 82 25.58 8.84 -3.73
N PRO A 83 25.95 8.50 -2.48
CA PRO A 83 27.21 7.84 -2.17
C PRO A 83 27.18 6.39 -2.70
N ALA A 84 28.34 5.73 -2.66
CA ALA A 84 28.37 4.29 -2.90
C ALA A 84 27.52 3.55 -1.84
N ASP A 85 26.80 2.54 -2.28
CA ASP A 85 25.93 1.73 -1.42
C ASP A 85 26.78 0.84 -0.49
N THR A 86 26.29 0.67 0.74
CA THR A 86 26.90 -0.16 1.79
C THR A 86 26.28 -1.56 1.86
N GLU A 87 25.35 -1.86 0.95
CA GLU A 87 24.51 -3.06 0.92
C GLU A 87 23.72 -3.23 2.22
N SER A 88 23.30 -2.13 2.83
CA SER A 88 22.61 -2.12 4.12
C SER A 88 21.34 -2.98 4.10
N THR A 89 20.58 -2.94 2.99
CA THR A 89 19.38 -3.75 2.76
C THR A 89 19.67 -5.26 2.77
N HIS A 90 20.82 -5.66 2.21
CA HIS A 90 21.27 -7.04 2.20
C HIS A 90 21.74 -7.49 3.58
N VAL A 91 22.44 -6.62 4.30
CA VAL A 91 22.96 -6.90 5.66
C VAL A 91 21.84 -7.09 6.67
N ILE A 92 20.83 -6.21 6.70
CA ILE A 92 19.75 -6.29 7.70
C ILE A 92 18.86 -7.53 7.52
N THR A 93 18.75 -8.04 6.30
CA THR A 93 17.94 -9.22 5.96
C THR A 93 18.75 -10.53 5.91
N GLY A 94 20.09 -10.44 5.90
CA GLY A 94 21.00 -11.59 5.81
C GLY A 94 21.22 -12.12 4.38
N VAL A 95 20.86 -11.36 3.35
CA VAL A 95 21.15 -11.71 1.94
C VAL A 95 22.66 -11.73 1.68
N ASP A 96 23.42 -10.83 2.31
CA ASP A 96 24.88 -10.79 2.26
C ASP A 96 25.52 -12.15 2.64
N LYS A 97 24.97 -12.79 3.68
CA LYS A 97 25.41 -14.12 4.14
C LYS A 97 25.10 -15.22 3.13
N LEU A 98 23.98 -15.12 2.41
CA LEU A 98 23.60 -16.06 1.36
C LEU A 98 24.50 -15.91 0.12
N HIS A 99 24.77 -14.67 -0.30
CA HIS A 99 25.72 -14.36 -1.37
C HIS A 99 27.12 -14.88 -1.06
N ALA A 100 27.58 -14.72 0.19
CA ALA A 100 28.86 -15.27 0.65
C ALA A 100 28.94 -16.81 0.55
N GLN A 101 27.79 -17.50 0.54
CA GLN A 101 27.69 -18.95 0.32
C GLN A 101 27.51 -19.34 -1.16
N GLY A 102 27.50 -18.37 -2.08
CA GLY A 102 27.29 -18.58 -3.51
C GLY A 102 25.83 -18.84 -3.91
N ILE A 103 24.87 -18.47 -3.05
CA ILE A 103 23.44 -18.57 -3.33
C ILE A 103 23.01 -17.23 -3.94
N THR A 104 22.80 -17.22 -5.26
CA THR A 104 22.65 -15.97 -6.05
C THR A 104 21.40 -15.95 -6.95
N GLY A 105 20.53 -16.97 -6.83
CA GLY A 105 19.30 -17.10 -7.64
C GLY A 105 19.51 -17.75 -9.01
N LYS A 106 20.72 -18.28 -9.28
CA LYS A 106 21.06 -18.92 -10.54
C LYS A 106 20.07 -20.01 -10.96
N GLY A 107 19.55 -19.89 -12.18
CA GLY A 107 18.65 -20.87 -12.79
C GLY A 107 17.18 -20.68 -12.45
N ILE A 108 16.84 -19.70 -11.63
CA ILE A 108 15.45 -19.31 -11.33
C ILE A 108 14.99 -18.24 -12.33
N LYS A 109 13.73 -18.35 -12.76
CA LYS A 109 13.09 -17.40 -13.68
C LYS A 109 12.07 -16.52 -12.95
N ILE A 110 12.21 -15.21 -13.11
CA ILE A 110 11.38 -14.20 -12.47
C ILE A 110 10.70 -13.35 -13.55
N GLY A 111 9.37 -13.35 -13.57
CA GLY A 111 8.58 -12.46 -14.42
C GLY A 111 8.22 -11.17 -13.67
N ILE A 112 8.61 -10.03 -14.23
CA ILE A 112 8.28 -8.70 -13.70
C ILE A 112 7.11 -8.15 -14.49
N ILE A 113 5.97 -7.92 -13.83
CA ILE A 113 4.78 -7.31 -14.43
C ILE A 113 4.73 -5.85 -13.96
N ASP A 114 5.06 -4.92 -14.85
CA ASP A 114 5.33 -3.51 -14.49
C ASP A 114 5.25 -2.58 -15.72
N THR A 115 5.91 -1.41 -15.68
CA THR A 115 5.96 -0.41 -16.76
C THR A 115 6.85 -0.80 -17.94
N GLY A 116 7.57 -1.91 -17.83
CA GLY A 116 8.58 -2.38 -18.77
C GLY A 116 10.01 -2.22 -18.22
N ILE A 117 11.01 -2.67 -18.99
CA ILE A 117 12.42 -2.64 -18.59
C ILE A 117 13.27 -2.05 -19.71
N ASP A 118 14.15 -1.11 -19.38
CA ASP A 118 15.28 -0.76 -20.24
C ASP A 118 16.31 -1.89 -20.21
N PHE A 119 16.04 -2.94 -21.01
CA PHE A 119 16.93 -4.09 -21.12
C PHE A 119 18.28 -3.73 -21.75
N THR A 120 18.47 -2.52 -22.28
CA THR A 120 19.77 -2.04 -22.78
C THR A 120 20.69 -1.56 -21.66
N HIS A 121 20.19 -1.46 -20.43
CA HIS A 121 20.97 -1.07 -19.27
C HIS A 121 22.14 -2.04 -19.01
N PRO A 122 23.40 -1.57 -18.90
CA PRO A 122 24.57 -2.44 -18.80
C PRO A 122 24.54 -3.33 -17.54
N ASP A 123 24.08 -2.78 -16.42
CA ASP A 123 23.99 -3.54 -15.16
C ASP A 123 22.82 -4.54 -15.13
N LEU A 124 21.94 -4.49 -16.14
CA LEU A 124 20.90 -5.51 -16.40
C LEU A 124 21.30 -6.44 -17.55
N GLY A 125 22.59 -6.48 -17.92
CA GLY A 125 23.14 -7.37 -18.94
C GLY A 125 23.21 -6.77 -20.35
N GLY A 126 22.67 -5.57 -20.59
CA GLY A 126 22.87 -4.82 -21.83
C GLY A 126 22.20 -5.42 -23.07
N GLY A 127 21.13 -6.21 -22.91
CA GLY A 127 20.32 -6.72 -24.00
C GLY A 127 19.18 -7.62 -23.54
N ILE A 128 18.43 -8.13 -24.52
CA ILE A 128 17.29 -9.02 -24.32
C ILE A 128 17.44 -10.30 -25.15
N GLY A 129 17.05 -11.44 -24.57
CA GLY A 129 17.01 -12.74 -25.25
C GLY A 129 18.05 -13.74 -24.75
N PRO A 130 18.27 -14.85 -25.48
CA PRO A 130 19.19 -15.90 -25.06
C PRO A 130 20.61 -15.38 -24.80
N GLY A 131 21.14 -15.66 -23.60
CA GLY A 131 22.49 -15.23 -23.18
C GLY A 131 22.52 -13.90 -22.44
N PHE A 132 21.41 -13.16 -22.39
CA PHE A 132 21.24 -11.98 -21.54
C PHE A 132 20.54 -12.33 -20.23
N LYS A 133 20.62 -11.41 -19.25
CA LYS A 133 19.88 -11.51 -17.99
C LYS A 133 18.38 -11.33 -18.21
N ILE A 134 18.01 -10.33 -19.02
CA ILE A 134 16.64 -10.19 -19.50
C ILE A 134 16.45 -11.21 -20.63
N ILE A 135 15.82 -12.34 -20.34
CA ILE A 135 15.74 -13.48 -21.27
C ILE A 135 14.59 -13.34 -22.29
N GLY A 136 13.68 -12.40 -22.08
CA GLY A 136 12.55 -12.13 -22.96
C GLY A 136 11.56 -11.12 -22.35
N GLY A 137 10.43 -10.96 -23.02
CA GLY A 137 9.32 -10.17 -22.51
C GLY A 137 8.27 -9.84 -23.56
N PHE A 138 7.27 -9.05 -23.17
CA PHE A 138 6.16 -8.64 -24.01
C PHE A 138 5.51 -7.35 -23.50
N ASP A 139 5.10 -6.48 -24.41
CA ASP A 139 4.25 -5.32 -24.13
C ASP A 139 2.80 -5.65 -24.47
N PHE A 140 1.92 -5.55 -23.47
CA PHE A 140 0.51 -5.84 -23.60
C PHE A 140 -0.31 -4.64 -24.11
N VAL A 141 0.26 -3.43 -24.11
CA VAL A 141 -0.53 -2.20 -24.16
C VAL A 141 0.04 -1.13 -25.10
N GLY A 142 1.36 -1.03 -25.23
CA GLY A 142 2.04 0.00 -26.01
C GLY A 142 2.09 1.37 -25.31
N ASP A 143 2.99 2.24 -25.79
CA ASP A 143 3.33 3.52 -25.13
C ASP A 143 2.15 4.47 -24.89
N ALA A 144 1.18 4.50 -25.80
CA ALA A 144 0.06 5.43 -25.78
C ALA A 144 -1.13 4.96 -24.94
N PHE A 145 -1.05 3.77 -24.34
CA PHE A 145 -2.13 3.25 -23.52
C PHE A 145 -2.29 4.05 -22.23
N ASN A 146 -3.54 4.40 -21.90
CA ASN A 146 -3.87 5.19 -20.71
C ASN A 146 -4.93 4.51 -19.81
N GLY A 147 -5.32 3.27 -20.14
CA GLY A 147 -6.33 2.50 -19.44
C GLY A 147 -7.73 2.56 -20.08
N SER A 148 -8.03 3.58 -20.88
CA SER A 148 -9.36 3.76 -21.51
C SER A 148 -9.35 3.57 -23.02
N ASN A 149 -8.19 3.71 -23.67
CA ASN A 149 -8.04 3.45 -25.10
C ASN A 149 -7.74 1.96 -25.39
N THR A 150 -7.89 1.55 -26.65
CA THR A 150 -7.57 0.18 -27.04
C THR A 150 -6.07 -0.09 -26.92
N PRO A 151 -5.63 -1.16 -26.23
CA PRO A 151 -4.22 -1.53 -26.15
C PRO A 151 -3.65 -1.93 -27.51
N VAL A 152 -2.35 -1.66 -27.72
CA VAL A 152 -1.57 -2.01 -28.92
C VAL A 152 -0.39 -2.90 -28.52
N PRO A 153 -0.59 -4.21 -28.35
CA PRO A 153 0.45 -5.12 -27.87
C PRO A 153 1.57 -5.31 -28.89
N ASP A 154 2.80 -5.49 -28.41
CA ASP A 154 3.96 -5.82 -29.24
C ASP A 154 5.06 -6.61 -28.48
N PRO A 155 6.04 -7.21 -29.17
CA PRO A 155 7.05 -8.05 -28.53
C PRO A 155 8.11 -7.33 -27.70
N SER A 156 8.17 -6.00 -27.70
CA SER A 156 9.23 -5.20 -27.08
C SER A 156 8.76 -4.56 -25.78
N PRO A 157 9.15 -5.09 -24.61
CA PRO A 157 8.77 -4.54 -23.30
C PRO A 157 9.64 -3.34 -22.88
N LEU A 158 10.19 -2.60 -23.84
CA LEU A 158 11.16 -1.54 -23.59
C LEU A 158 10.48 -0.37 -22.89
N ASP A 159 11.02 0.03 -21.74
CA ASP A 159 10.59 1.25 -21.04
C ASP A 159 11.74 2.26 -20.97
N GLN A 160 11.54 3.40 -21.62
CA GLN A 160 12.46 4.54 -21.58
C GLN A 160 11.73 5.85 -21.25
N CYS A 161 10.51 5.76 -20.71
CA CYS A 161 9.66 6.91 -20.43
C CYS A 161 9.15 6.98 -18.99
N ASN A 162 8.93 5.83 -18.34
CA ASN A 162 8.51 5.77 -16.93
C ASN A 162 9.67 5.38 -16.02
N GLY A 163 10.27 4.22 -16.28
CA GLY A 163 11.48 3.72 -15.62
C GLY A 163 11.27 2.91 -14.35
N HIS A 164 10.05 2.86 -13.79
CA HIS A 164 9.75 2.11 -12.58
C HIS A 164 10.12 0.62 -12.68
N GLY A 165 9.72 -0.08 -13.75
CA GLY A 165 10.05 -1.49 -13.93
C GLY A 165 11.55 -1.77 -14.11
N THR A 166 12.32 -0.79 -14.58
CA THR A 166 13.80 -0.88 -14.64
C THR A 166 14.42 -0.80 -13.24
N HIS A 167 13.82 -0.01 -12.34
CA HIS A 167 14.22 0.06 -10.92
C HIS A 167 13.91 -1.24 -10.18
N VAL A 168 12.70 -1.75 -10.37
CA VAL A 168 12.28 -3.08 -9.86
C VAL A 168 13.23 -4.18 -10.34
N ALA A 169 13.63 -4.16 -11.61
CA ALA A 169 14.56 -5.13 -12.18
C ALA A 169 15.96 -5.06 -11.56
N GLY A 170 16.43 -3.87 -11.20
CA GLY A 170 17.72 -3.67 -10.54
C GLY A 170 17.76 -4.28 -9.14
N ILE A 171 16.70 -4.09 -8.34
CA ILE A 171 16.58 -4.65 -6.99
C ILE A 171 16.66 -6.18 -7.03
N ILE A 172 16.07 -6.80 -8.05
CA ILE A 172 16.15 -8.26 -8.25
C ILE A 172 17.53 -8.66 -8.76
N GLY A 173 18.02 -7.98 -9.80
CA GLY A 173 18.97 -8.58 -10.72
C GLY A 173 20.18 -7.74 -11.11
N ALA A 174 20.41 -6.54 -10.56
CA ALA A 174 21.55 -5.72 -10.93
C ALA A 174 22.88 -6.49 -10.75
N ASN A 175 23.74 -6.44 -11.77
CA ASN A 175 25.06 -7.06 -11.70
C ASN A 175 25.93 -6.36 -10.64
N PRO A 176 26.64 -7.11 -9.78
CA PRO A 176 27.56 -6.52 -8.82
C PRO A 176 28.76 -5.85 -9.50
N GLY A 177 29.41 -4.91 -8.79
CA GLY A 177 30.60 -4.22 -9.28
C GLY A 177 30.33 -3.02 -10.19
N ASN A 178 29.09 -2.52 -10.21
CA ASN A 178 28.73 -1.28 -10.89
C ASN A 178 29.26 -0.03 -10.17
N ALA A 179 29.01 1.14 -10.77
CA ALA A 179 29.58 2.41 -10.31
C ALA A 179 29.14 2.85 -8.89
N PHE A 180 28.02 2.33 -8.41
CA PHE A 180 27.42 2.67 -7.11
C PHE A 180 27.50 1.54 -6.09
N ASN A 181 28.18 0.43 -6.40
CA ASN A 181 28.35 -0.71 -5.51
C ASN A 181 27.02 -1.36 -5.05
N ILE A 182 25.97 -1.28 -5.87
CA ILE A 182 24.74 -2.03 -5.61
C ILE A 182 24.83 -3.44 -6.20
N SER A 183 23.97 -4.34 -5.75
CA SER A 183 23.74 -5.65 -6.34
C SER A 183 22.28 -6.04 -6.19
N GLY A 184 21.77 -6.82 -7.16
CA GLY A 184 20.45 -7.40 -7.05
C GLY A 184 20.43 -8.55 -6.04
N VAL A 185 19.32 -8.71 -5.32
CA VAL A 185 19.16 -9.79 -4.33
C VAL A 185 19.41 -11.18 -4.95
N ALA A 186 18.99 -11.38 -6.20
CA ALA A 186 19.17 -12.61 -6.97
C ALA A 186 19.87 -12.30 -8.31
N PHE A 187 21.07 -11.72 -8.25
CA PHE A 187 21.78 -11.21 -9.44
C PHE A 187 22.12 -12.25 -10.52
N ASP A 188 22.04 -13.56 -10.26
CA ASP A 188 22.21 -14.61 -11.30
C ASP A 188 20.87 -15.19 -11.83
N ALA A 189 19.72 -14.67 -11.37
CA ALA A 189 18.41 -15.07 -11.88
C ALA A 189 18.17 -14.57 -13.32
N SER A 190 17.27 -15.26 -14.03
CA SER A 190 16.79 -14.84 -15.35
C SER A 190 15.51 -14.02 -15.21
N ILE A 191 15.43 -12.87 -15.87
CA ILE A 191 14.29 -11.95 -15.77
C ILE A 191 13.51 -11.93 -17.09
N THR A 192 12.18 -11.95 -17.00
CA THR A 192 11.29 -11.70 -18.14
C THR A 192 10.45 -10.46 -17.84
N SER A 193 10.33 -9.54 -18.81
CA SER A 193 9.56 -8.30 -18.65
C SER A 193 8.16 -8.41 -19.25
N TYR A 194 7.13 -8.14 -18.47
CA TYR A 194 5.75 -8.05 -18.91
C TYR A 194 5.25 -6.63 -18.70
N ARG A 195 5.28 -5.83 -19.76
CA ARG A 195 4.88 -4.43 -19.72
C ARG A 195 3.37 -4.30 -19.84
N ILE A 196 2.73 -3.70 -18.85
CA ILE A 196 1.27 -3.55 -18.79
C ILE A 196 0.79 -2.10 -18.67
N PHE A 197 1.72 -1.15 -18.57
CA PHE A 197 1.45 0.28 -18.57
C PHE A 197 2.04 0.95 -19.81
N GLY A 198 1.34 1.95 -20.33
CA GLY A 198 1.92 2.91 -21.27
C GLY A 198 2.88 3.87 -20.55
N CYS A 199 3.31 4.92 -21.22
CA CYS A 199 4.19 5.94 -20.60
C CYS A 199 3.48 6.78 -19.53
N SER A 200 2.14 6.78 -19.51
CA SER A 200 1.30 7.51 -18.57
C SER A 200 -0.07 6.85 -18.46
N GLY A 201 -0.83 7.17 -17.41
CA GLY A 201 -2.19 6.64 -17.23
C GLY A 201 -2.20 5.27 -16.56
N SER A 202 -3.35 4.60 -16.59
CA SER A 202 -3.63 3.39 -15.82
C SER A 202 -3.55 2.13 -16.68
N THR A 203 -3.66 0.97 -16.03
CA THR A 203 -3.92 -0.31 -16.67
C THR A 203 -5.25 -0.90 -16.21
N THR A 204 -5.67 -2.03 -16.77
CA THR A 204 -6.90 -2.71 -16.39
C THR A 204 -6.62 -4.08 -15.78
N ASP A 205 -7.48 -4.50 -14.85
CA ASP A 205 -7.39 -5.80 -14.16
C ASP A 205 -7.25 -6.98 -15.13
N ASP A 206 -7.93 -6.96 -16.27
CA ASP A 206 -7.91 -8.02 -17.28
C ASP A 206 -6.57 -8.09 -18.06
N VAL A 207 -5.83 -6.97 -18.18
CA VAL A 207 -4.46 -6.93 -18.71
C VAL A 207 -3.49 -7.56 -17.71
N ILE A 208 -3.65 -7.27 -16.42
CA ILE A 208 -2.84 -7.90 -15.34
C ILE A 208 -3.04 -9.41 -15.35
N VAL A 209 -4.30 -9.87 -15.44
CA VAL A 209 -4.61 -11.30 -15.55
C VAL A 209 -3.94 -11.93 -16.77
N ASP A 210 -3.93 -11.27 -17.94
CA ASP A 210 -3.26 -11.81 -19.13
C ASP A 210 -1.74 -11.95 -18.92
N ALA A 211 -1.11 -10.96 -18.30
CA ALA A 211 0.32 -10.99 -17.97
C ALA A 211 0.66 -12.12 -16.99
N LEU A 212 -0.14 -12.31 -15.94
CA LEU A 212 -0.01 -13.41 -14.99
C LEU A 212 -0.09 -14.78 -15.69
N LEU A 213 -1.12 -14.98 -16.53
CA LEU A 213 -1.32 -16.24 -17.25
C LEU A 213 -0.21 -16.50 -18.27
N ARG A 214 0.27 -15.47 -18.96
CA ARG A 214 1.42 -15.58 -19.87
C ARG A 214 2.67 -15.98 -19.10
N GLY A 215 2.95 -15.32 -17.97
CA GLY A 215 4.07 -15.65 -17.09
C GLY A 215 4.08 -17.12 -16.68
N VAL A 216 2.93 -17.65 -16.26
CA VAL A 216 2.78 -19.08 -15.95
C VAL A 216 3.06 -19.95 -17.18
N SER A 217 2.52 -19.59 -18.35
CA SER A 217 2.68 -20.36 -19.60
C SER A 217 4.13 -20.39 -20.12
N GLU A 218 4.88 -19.32 -19.90
CA GLU A 218 6.31 -19.21 -20.26
C GLU A 218 7.23 -19.84 -19.19
N GLY A 219 6.63 -20.34 -18.11
CA GLY A 219 7.32 -21.11 -17.08
C GLY A 219 8.11 -20.27 -16.10
N GLN A 220 7.66 -19.06 -15.78
CA GLN A 220 8.23 -18.26 -14.69
C GLN A 220 8.03 -18.98 -13.35
N ASP A 221 9.04 -19.00 -12.50
CA ASP A 221 8.96 -19.61 -11.16
C ASP A 221 8.35 -18.64 -10.15
N ILE A 222 8.65 -17.36 -10.36
CA ILE A 222 8.22 -16.24 -9.53
C ILE A 222 7.59 -15.19 -10.45
N LEU A 223 6.46 -14.61 -10.03
CA LEU A 223 5.86 -13.43 -10.65
C LEU A 223 5.80 -12.31 -9.63
N THR A 224 6.24 -11.11 -10.01
CA THR A 224 6.26 -9.95 -9.10
C THR A 224 5.50 -8.78 -9.71
N MET A 225 4.73 -8.10 -8.87
CA MET A 225 3.85 -6.99 -9.25
C MET A 225 4.02 -5.83 -8.26
N SER A 226 4.76 -4.80 -8.67
CA SER A 226 4.95 -3.60 -7.86
C SER A 226 3.91 -2.54 -8.22
N LEU A 227 2.63 -2.89 -8.07
CA LEU A 227 1.49 -2.07 -8.47
C LEU A 227 0.31 -2.34 -7.55
N GLY A 228 -0.65 -1.42 -7.55
CA GLY A 228 -1.95 -1.63 -6.94
C GLY A 228 -2.74 -0.34 -6.79
N GLY A 229 -3.94 -0.46 -6.24
CA GLY A 229 -4.78 0.66 -5.84
C GLY A 229 -5.76 0.23 -4.74
N PRO A 230 -6.50 1.17 -4.14
CA PRO A 230 -7.48 0.86 -3.11
C PRO A 230 -8.47 -0.21 -3.58
N ASP A 231 -8.61 -1.29 -2.81
CA ASP A 231 -9.48 -2.42 -3.14
C ASP A 231 -10.18 -2.92 -1.87
N GLY A 232 -9.43 -3.21 -0.80
CA GLY A 232 -10.01 -3.61 0.48
C GLY A 232 -10.51 -5.06 0.56
N TRP A 233 -10.62 -5.79 -0.56
CA TRP A 233 -11.26 -7.10 -0.63
C TRP A 233 -10.39 -8.15 -1.34
N THR A 234 -10.58 -9.43 -1.01
CA THR A 234 -9.85 -10.53 -1.68
C THR A 234 -10.45 -10.95 -3.03
N GLU A 235 -11.59 -10.38 -3.40
CA GLU A 235 -12.41 -10.79 -4.53
C GLU A 235 -12.04 -10.13 -5.87
N ASN A 236 -11.02 -9.27 -5.94
CA ASN A 236 -10.51 -8.75 -7.21
C ASN A 236 -9.95 -9.89 -8.11
N THR A 237 -10.12 -9.81 -9.45
CA THR A 237 -9.77 -10.92 -10.34
C THR A 237 -8.27 -11.22 -10.34
N ALA A 238 -7.42 -10.20 -10.42
CA ALA A 238 -5.97 -10.39 -10.33
C ALA A 238 -5.55 -10.96 -8.97
N SER A 239 -6.23 -10.60 -7.87
CA SER A 239 -6.02 -11.21 -6.55
C SER A 239 -6.32 -12.71 -6.57
N VAL A 240 -7.49 -13.10 -7.09
CA VAL A 240 -7.92 -14.51 -7.19
C VAL A 240 -6.99 -15.32 -8.08
N VAL A 241 -6.59 -14.79 -9.24
CA VAL A 241 -5.66 -15.47 -10.15
C VAL A 241 -4.29 -15.63 -9.50
N SER A 242 -3.78 -14.60 -8.81
CA SER A 242 -2.50 -14.66 -8.09
C SER A 242 -2.50 -15.74 -7.02
N SER A 243 -3.56 -15.85 -6.21
CA SER A 243 -3.68 -16.92 -5.21
C SER A 243 -3.63 -18.32 -5.85
N ARG A 244 -4.33 -18.52 -6.97
CA ARG A 244 -4.30 -19.81 -7.69
C ARG A 244 -2.92 -20.13 -8.26
N ILE A 245 -2.17 -19.12 -8.70
CA ILE A 245 -0.78 -19.29 -9.15
C ILE A 245 0.11 -19.74 -7.98
N SER A 246 -0.06 -19.12 -6.81
CA SER A 246 0.66 -19.52 -5.59
C SER A 246 0.33 -20.95 -5.16
N ASP A 247 -0.94 -21.37 -5.22
CA ASP A 247 -1.37 -22.74 -4.87
C ASP A 247 -0.77 -23.81 -5.82
N MET A 248 -0.49 -23.45 -7.08
CA MET A 248 0.26 -24.31 -8.00
C MET A 248 1.73 -24.51 -7.60
N GLY A 249 2.22 -23.76 -6.61
CA GLY A 249 3.58 -23.82 -6.08
C GLY A 249 4.58 -22.91 -6.82
N LYS A 250 4.07 -21.92 -7.54
CA LYS A 250 4.85 -20.74 -7.94
C LYS A 250 4.78 -19.70 -6.81
N ILE A 251 5.62 -18.68 -6.83
CA ILE A 251 5.55 -17.60 -5.85
C ILE A 251 5.07 -16.33 -6.54
N VAL A 252 4.10 -15.64 -5.95
CA VAL A 252 3.65 -14.32 -6.39
C VAL A 252 3.93 -13.30 -5.29
N THR A 253 4.67 -12.24 -5.61
CA THR A 253 4.96 -11.13 -4.71
C THR A 253 4.25 -9.87 -5.19
N ILE A 254 3.57 -9.16 -4.29
CA ILE A 254 2.75 -8.00 -4.64
C ILE A 254 2.95 -6.88 -3.61
N ALA A 255 3.01 -5.63 -4.05
CA ALA A 255 3.10 -4.47 -3.16
C ALA A 255 1.88 -4.38 -2.22
N ALA A 256 2.11 -3.96 -0.97
CA ALA A 256 1.03 -3.74 0.00
C ALA A 256 0.23 -2.45 -0.23
N GLY A 257 0.83 -1.46 -0.91
CA GLY A 257 0.27 -0.12 -1.10
C GLY A 257 1.07 0.96 -0.37
N ASN A 258 0.90 2.22 -0.79
CA ASN A 258 1.63 3.38 -0.27
C ASN A 258 0.69 4.39 0.42
N ASP A 259 -0.48 3.92 0.85
CA ASP A 259 -1.61 4.71 1.34
C ASP A 259 -1.73 4.56 2.87
N GLY A 260 -0.59 4.48 3.57
CA GLY A 260 -0.54 4.34 5.03
C GLY A 260 -1.15 5.54 5.78
N ALA A 261 -1.20 6.71 5.14
CA ALA A 261 -1.83 7.90 5.68
C ALA A 261 -3.35 7.73 5.88
N ASP A 262 -4.02 6.91 5.07
CA ASP A 262 -5.46 6.66 5.19
C ASP A 262 -5.82 5.79 6.41
N GLY A 263 -4.85 5.14 7.06
CA GLY A 263 -5.08 4.33 8.25
C GLY A 263 -5.66 2.94 7.95
N MET A 264 -6.30 2.33 8.96
CA MET A 264 -6.68 0.90 8.97
C MET A 264 -7.69 0.52 7.86
N PHE A 265 -7.70 -0.78 7.51
CA PHE A 265 -8.61 -1.37 6.51
C PHE A 265 -8.51 -0.70 5.12
N PHE A 266 -7.32 -0.31 4.72
CA PHE A 266 -7.05 0.38 3.46
C PHE A 266 -6.03 -0.38 2.62
N THR A 267 -6.35 -1.64 2.34
CA THR A 267 -5.47 -2.56 1.62
C THR A 267 -5.53 -2.38 0.10
N SER A 268 -4.38 -2.61 -0.55
CA SER A 268 -4.23 -2.47 -1.99
C SER A 268 -4.44 -3.79 -2.75
N GLY A 269 -5.22 -3.74 -3.83
CA GLY A 269 -5.39 -4.83 -4.79
C GLY A 269 -4.39 -4.70 -5.95
N PRO A 270 -3.76 -5.79 -6.45
CA PRO A 270 -4.04 -7.21 -6.15
C PRO A 270 -3.30 -7.78 -4.94
N GLY A 271 -2.68 -6.96 -4.09
CA GLY A 271 -1.97 -7.39 -2.87
C GLY A 271 -2.82 -8.24 -1.91
N ASN A 272 -4.13 -8.08 -2.00
CA ASN A 272 -5.14 -8.85 -1.26
C ASN A 272 -5.22 -10.34 -1.61
N ALA A 273 -4.52 -10.82 -2.65
CA ALA A 273 -4.43 -12.25 -2.97
C ALA A 273 -4.06 -13.11 -1.75
N ILE A 274 -4.99 -13.96 -1.29
CA ILE A 274 -4.87 -14.83 -0.10
C ILE A 274 -3.52 -15.58 -0.05
N ASP A 275 -3.13 -16.27 -1.13
CA ASP A 275 -1.93 -17.12 -1.12
C ASP A 275 -0.68 -16.41 -1.67
N ALA A 276 -0.78 -15.13 -2.08
CA ALA A 276 0.37 -14.35 -2.51
C ALA A 276 1.05 -13.65 -1.33
N ILE A 277 2.33 -13.31 -1.51
CA ILE A 277 3.13 -12.59 -0.53
C ILE A 277 2.95 -11.09 -0.78
N SER A 278 2.08 -10.46 0.00
CA SER A 278 1.96 -9.00 0.02
C SER A 278 3.08 -8.40 0.88
N VAL A 279 3.79 -7.39 0.37
CA VAL A 279 5.05 -6.92 0.95
C VAL A 279 4.93 -5.46 1.43
N ALA A 280 5.08 -5.28 2.74
CA ALA A 280 5.25 -3.99 3.39
C ALA A 280 6.65 -3.40 3.16
N SER A 281 6.77 -2.08 3.27
CA SER A 281 8.04 -1.38 3.20
C SER A 281 8.59 -1.14 4.59
N LEU A 282 9.89 -1.40 4.75
CA LEU A 282 10.70 -0.99 5.89
C LEU A 282 11.73 0.04 5.42
N ASP A 283 11.95 1.06 6.25
CA ASP A 283 12.95 2.10 5.97
C ASP A 283 14.36 1.53 6.09
N ASN A 284 15.19 1.85 5.09
CA ASN A 284 16.58 1.45 5.08
C ASN A 284 17.32 2.02 6.29
N THR A 285 18.36 1.34 6.78
CA THR A 285 19.07 1.79 8.00
C THR A 285 20.02 2.96 7.76
N VAL A 286 20.26 3.30 6.50
CA VAL A 286 21.05 4.46 6.11
C VAL A 286 20.36 5.23 4.99
N ILE A 287 20.55 6.54 5.00
CA ILE A 287 20.10 7.47 3.97
C ILE A 287 21.27 8.33 3.49
N PRO A 288 21.24 8.77 2.21
CA PRO A 288 22.25 9.67 1.71
C PRO A 288 21.96 11.11 2.18
N LEU A 289 22.90 11.70 2.92
CA LEU A 289 22.83 13.10 3.35
C LEU A 289 24.06 13.88 2.89
N GLN A 290 23.89 15.19 2.74
CA GLN A 290 24.95 16.09 2.34
C GLN A 290 25.81 16.61 3.48
N ASN A 291 27.04 16.97 3.15
CA ASN A 291 27.96 17.64 4.07
C ASN A 291 28.31 19.06 3.64
N ALA A 292 28.26 20.00 4.57
CA ALA A 292 28.82 21.34 4.45
C ALA A 292 30.30 21.31 4.86
N THR A 293 31.16 21.98 4.11
CA THR A 293 32.57 22.16 4.48
C THR A 293 32.74 23.38 5.36
N VAL A 294 33.40 23.22 6.50
CA VAL A 294 33.71 24.31 7.45
C VAL A 294 35.07 24.92 7.10
N HIS A 295 35.13 26.25 7.02
CA HIS A 295 36.35 27.02 6.74
C HIS A 295 36.69 27.98 7.89
N GLY A 296 37.98 28.27 8.04
CA GLY A 296 38.50 29.24 9.02
C GLY A 296 38.77 28.67 10.41
N VAL A 297 38.17 27.52 10.74
CA VAL A 297 38.37 26.77 11.99
C VAL A 297 38.48 25.28 11.70
N GLN A 298 39.12 24.52 12.59
CA GLN A 298 39.19 23.06 12.47
C GLN A 298 37.87 22.44 12.92
N HIS A 299 37.19 21.76 12.01
CA HIS A 299 35.99 20.97 12.26
C HIS A 299 35.84 19.96 11.12
N ASP A 300 35.26 18.79 11.40
CA ASP A 300 34.87 17.86 10.34
C ASP A 300 33.72 18.46 9.50
N PRO A 301 33.45 17.98 8.27
CA PRO A 301 32.29 18.42 7.52
C PRO A 301 31.00 18.24 8.33
N ILE A 302 30.11 19.23 8.28
CA ILE A 302 28.84 19.22 9.01
C ILE A 302 27.78 18.56 8.13
N THR A 303 27.24 17.43 8.56
CA THR A 303 26.11 16.80 7.89
C THR A 303 24.85 17.62 8.11
N TYR A 304 24.10 17.89 7.05
CA TYR A 304 22.78 18.49 7.12
C TYR A 304 21.74 17.54 6.53
N PHE A 305 20.53 17.59 7.08
CA PHE A 305 19.45 16.70 6.68
C PHE A 305 18.83 17.19 5.36
N ASP A 306 19.53 16.92 4.27
CA ASP A 306 19.05 17.11 2.90
C ASP A 306 19.72 16.05 2.01
N ALA A 307 18.94 15.47 1.11
CA ALA A 307 19.46 14.55 0.11
C ALA A 307 20.18 15.32 -1.01
N LEU A 308 19.84 16.58 -1.26
CA LEU A 308 20.44 17.43 -2.29
C LEU A 308 21.30 18.53 -1.67
N PRO A 309 22.37 18.97 -2.36
CA PRO A 309 23.17 20.05 -1.83
C PRO A 309 22.37 21.35 -1.83
N LEU A 310 22.45 22.13 -0.75
CA LEU A 310 21.88 23.48 -0.77
C LEU A 310 22.48 24.24 -1.97
N PRO A 311 21.65 24.94 -2.79
CA PRO A 311 22.04 25.49 -4.08
C PRO A 311 22.89 26.77 -3.93
N ILE A 312 24.00 26.67 -3.21
CA ILE A 312 24.87 27.76 -2.78
C ILE A 312 26.27 27.43 -3.28
N THR A 313 26.71 28.17 -4.29
CA THR A 313 28.03 27.97 -4.89
C THR A 313 29.13 28.76 -4.20
N ASP A 314 28.77 29.82 -3.47
CA ASP A 314 29.70 30.70 -2.77
C ASP A 314 30.05 30.16 -1.37
N THR A 315 31.25 30.47 -0.90
CA THR A 315 31.62 30.31 0.51
C THR A 315 31.13 31.53 1.28
N LEU A 316 30.20 31.34 2.22
CA LEU A 316 29.55 32.44 2.95
C LEU A 316 29.91 32.41 4.44
N PRO A 317 30.16 33.58 5.06
CA PRO A 317 30.33 33.68 6.52
C PRO A 317 29.03 33.32 7.25
N ILE A 318 29.14 32.88 8.51
CA ILE A 318 27.97 32.59 9.35
C ILE A 318 27.50 33.83 10.13
N PHE A 319 26.21 33.87 10.46
CA PHE A 319 25.64 34.80 11.45
C PHE A 319 24.68 34.04 12.37
N ALA A 320 24.96 33.97 13.67
CA ALA A 320 24.04 33.35 14.61
C ALA A 320 23.02 34.36 15.14
N THR A 321 21.72 34.02 15.13
CA THR A 321 20.65 34.91 15.65
C THR A 321 20.73 35.10 17.17
N SER A 322 21.36 34.16 17.86
CA SER A 322 21.66 34.22 19.29
C SER A 322 23.11 33.78 19.54
N THR A 323 23.73 34.30 20.61
CA THR A 323 25.02 33.80 21.14
C THR A 323 24.84 32.82 22.29
N ASN A 324 23.60 32.62 22.75
CA ASN A 324 23.24 31.66 23.77
C ASN A 324 22.52 30.46 23.12
N THR A 325 23.09 29.27 23.30
CA THR A 325 22.61 28.03 22.70
C THR A 325 21.40 27.42 23.42
N THR A 326 20.87 28.06 24.46
CA THR A 326 19.74 27.54 25.26
C THR A 326 18.43 28.31 25.07
N ILE A 327 18.35 29.21 24.07
CA ILE A 327 17.14 30.02 23.82
C ILE A 327 16.14 29.18 23.02
N ASP A 328 15.03 28.79 23.66
CA ASP A 328 14.01 27.92 23.04
C ASP A 328 13.07 28.66 22.07
N ASP A 329 13.01 29.99 22.13
CA ASP A 329 12.20 30.85 21.26
C ASP A 329 13.05 31.67 20.26
N ASP A 330 14.27 31.19 19.95
CA ASP A 330 15.20 31.88 19.04
C ASP A 330 14.56 32.19 17.68
N ALA A 331 14.59 33.46 17.27
CA ALA A 331 13.93 33.99 16.07
C ALA A 331 12.40 33.74 15.97
N CYS A 332 11.69 33.43 17.06
CA CYS A 332 10.22 33.33 17.02
C CYS A 332 9.54 34.70 16.86
N ASP A 333 10.12 35.72 17.49
CA ASP A 333 9.77 37.13 17.30
C ASP A 333 10.65 37.80 16.23
N PRO A 334 10.21 38.94 15.65
CA PRO A 334 11.03 39.71 14.72
C PRO A 334 12.43 40.01 15.27
N LEU A 335 13.46 39.77 14.45
CA LEU A 335 14.84 40.01 14.84
C LEU A 335 15.07 41.51 15.18
N PRO A 336 15.96 41.83 16.16
CA PRO A 336 16.20 43.21 16.58
C PRO A 336 16.48 44.18 15.43
N ASP A 337 16.10 45.45 15.59
CA ASP A 337 16.39 46.50 14.60
C ASP A 337 17.89 46.72 14.38
N SER A 338 18.72 46.35 15.35
CA SER A 338 20.18 46.37 15.25
C SER A 338 20.77 45.24 14.41
N THR A 339 19.99 44.22 14.04
CA THR A 339 20.47 43.11 13.21
C THR A 339 20.88 43.64 11.83
N PRO A 340 22.10 43.33 11.36
CA PRO A 340 22.58 43.80 10.05
C PRO A 340 21.83 43.12 8.90
N ASP A 341 22.09 43.56 7.68
CA ASP A 341 21.65 42.86 6.47
C ASP A 341 22.29 41.46 6.42
N LEU A 342 21.43 40.44 6.41
CA LEU A 342 21.80 39.03 6.46
C LEU A 342 21.99 38.41 5.06
N SER A 343 21.84 39.18 3.98
CA SER A 343 21.89 38.67 2.59
C SER A 343 23.19 37.99 2.16
N LYS A 344 24.27 38.20 2.91
CA LYS A 344 25.60 37.63 2.65
C LYS A 344 26.02 36.56 3.66
N PHE A 345 25.12 36.15 4.54
CA PHE A 345 25.42 35.22 5.63
C PHE A 345 24.60 33.94 5.50
N ILE A 346 25.16 32.86 6.04
CA ILE A 346 24.41 31.67 6.42
C ILE A 346 23.94 31.88 7.85
N VAL A 347 22.63 31.94 8.05
CA VAL A 347 22.05 32.27 9.35
C VAL A 347 21.90 31.01 10.19
N ILE A 348 22.53 30.98 11.36
CA ILE A 348 22.45 29.84 12.29
C ILE A 348 21.39 30.16 13.35
N VAL A 349 20.39 29.29 13.46
CA VAL A 349 19.23 29.49 14.35
C VAL A 349 18.85 28.19 15.04
N ARG A 350 18.46 28.25 16.31
CA ARG A 350 18.11 27.05 17.08
C ARG A 350 16.68 26.57 16.82
N ARG A 351 16.47 25.25 16.75
CA ARG A 351 15.15 24.61 16.85
C ARG A 351 14.48 24.96 18.19
N GLY A 352 13.17 25.16 18.18
CA GLY A 352 12.48 25.77 19.32
C GLY A 352 10.97 25.62 19.33
N THR A 353 10.31 26.51 20.08
CA THR A 353 8.86 26.47 20.38
C THR A 353 7.96 26.90 19.23
N CYS A 354 8.45 27.74 18.31
CA CYS A 354 7.72 28.15 17.11
C CYS A 354 8.13 27.33 15.87
N THR A 355 7.30 27.38 14.83
CA THR A 355 7.53 26.68 13.57
C THR A 355 8.81 27.17 12.87
N PHE A 356 9.42 26.30 12.06
CA PHE A 356 10.59 26.66 11.28
C PHE A 356 10.29 27.79 10.28
N VAL A 357 9.14 27.72 9.59
CA VAL A 357 8.64 28.77 8.68
C VAL A 357 8.57 30.14 9.37
N GLN A 358 8.12 30.20 10.63
CA GLN A 358 8.07 31.45 11.40
C GLN A 358 9.47 32.02 11.63
N LYS A 359 10.43 31.19 12.07
CA LYS A 359 11.84 31.61 12.28
C LYS A 359 12.45 32.15 10.99
N LEU A 360 12.28 31.41 9.89
CA LEU A 360 12.83 31.74 8.58
C LEU A 360 12.19 33.01 8.00
N THR A 361 10.91 33.26 8.26
CA THR A 361 10.23 34.52 7.90
C THR A 361 10.86 35.73 8.60
N ASN A 362 11.14 35.63 9.91
CA ASN A 362 11.79 36.70 10.67
C ASN A 362 13.24 36.94 10.23
N ILE A 363 13.96 35.88 9.84
CA ILE A 363 15.31 35.96 9.27
C ILE A 363 15.28 36.64 7.90
N ALA A 364 14.35 36.24 7.03
CA ALA A 364 14.18 36.82 5.70
C ALA A 364 13.82 38.31 5.75
N ALA A 365 13.10 38.76 6.78
CA ALA A 365 12.81 40.19 6.99
C ALA A 365 14.07 41.05 7.22
N LYS A 366 15.21 40.44 7.56
CA LYS A 366 16.54 41.09 7.64
C LYS A 366 17.44 40.76 6.45
N GLY A 367 16.89 40.20 5.36
CA GLY A 367 17.59 39.86 4.13
C GLY A 367 18.23 38.47 4.11
N GLY A 368 18.03 37.64 5.14
CA GLY A 368 18.62 36.30 5.20
C GLY A 368 18.02 35.37 4.15
N ASN A 369 18.85 34.84 3.27
CA ASN A 369 18.43 33.97 2.16
C ASN A 369 18.70 32.49 2.42
N VAL A 370 19.62 32.17 3.33
CA VAL A 370 20.04 30.80 3.66
C VAL A 370 20.15 30.68 5.17
N SER A 371 19.59 29.62 5.72
CA SER A 371 19.72 29.29 7.13
C SER A 371 20.17 27.84 7.36
N LEU A 372 20.84 27.59 8.47
CA LEU A 372 20.94 26.25 9.05
C LEU A 372 20.24 26.29 10.41
N ILE A 373 19.22 25.44 10.54
CA ILE A 373 18.54 25.24 11.81
C ILE A 373 19.31 24.14 12.53
N TYR A 374 19.68 24.32 13.79
CA TYR A 374 20.29 23.23 14.54
C TYR A 374 19.34 22.64 15.56
N ASP A 375 19.38 21.31 15.69
CA ASP A 375 18.52 20.56 16.60
C ASP A 375 18.74 20.98 18.05
N ASN A 376 17.71 20.78 18.88
CA ASN A 376 17.72 21.07 20.32
C ASN A 376 17.67 19.79 21.18
N GLY A 377 18.05 18.64 20.60
CA GLY A 377 18.00 17.33 21.25
C GLY A 377 16.69 16.57 21.01
N ASN A 378 15.82 17.06 20.12
CA ASN A 378 14.55 16.43 19.77
C ASN A 378 14.62 15.66 18.44
N GLY A 379 15.82 15.37 17.95
CA GLY A 379 16.06 14.48 16.82
C GLY A 379 16.55 15.21 15.56
N PHE A 380 17.36 14.50 14.79
CA PHE A 380 17.91 14.94 13.52
C PHE A 380 17.15 14.26 12.38
N ALA A 381 16.16 14.94 11.82
CA ALA A 381 15.27 14.45 10.77
C ALA A 381 14.93 15.60 9.80
N ASP A 382 14.24 15.29 8.70
CA ASP A 382 13.75 16.31 7.77
C ASP A 382 12.81 17.30 8.46
N ILE A 383 12.77 18.54 7.96
CA ILE A 383 12.01 19.64 8.55
C ILE A 383 11.24 20.43 7.49
N ASP A 384 9.97 20.74 7.77
CA ASP A 384 9.20 21.64 6.90
C ASP A 384 9.69 23.08 7.04
N VAL A 385 10.33 23.57 5.98
CA VAL A 385 10.88 24.93 5.86
C VAL A 385 10.11 25.77 4.83
N GLY A 386 8.98 25.30 4.30
CA GLY A 386 8.25 25.99 3.23
C GLY A 386 9.14 26.33 2.03
N ASN A 387 9.06 27.56 1.52
CA ASN A 387 9.83 28.01 0.34
C ASN A 387 11.23 28.57 0.67
N PHE A 388 11.74 28.35 1.88
CA PHE A 388 13.02 28.89 2.32
C PHE A 388 14.16 27.91 2.04
N THR A 389 15.35 28.42 1.71
CA THR A 389 16.57 27.59 1.62
C THR A 389 17.14 27.37 3.02
N SER A 390 16.84 26.22 3.62
CA SER A 390 17.31 25.87 4.95
C SER A 390 17.40 24.37 5.11
N ALA A 391 18.30 23.91 5.98
CA ALA A 391 18.40 22.50 6.37
C ALA A 391 18.62 22.38 7.88
N LEU A 392 18.30 21.20 8.43
CA LEU A 392 18.61 20.86 9.81
C LEU A 392 20.06 20.37 9.92
N ILE A 393 20.78 20.78 10.96
CA ILE A 393 22.08 20.21 11.38
C ILE A 393 21.99 19.66 12.81
N GLN A 394 22.93 18.80 13.19
CA GLN A 394 22.96 18.25 14.54
C GLN A 394 23.20 19.33 15.60
N ALA A 395 22.68 19.10 16.81
CA ALA A 395 22.78 20.05 17.92
C ALA A 395 24.24 20.45 18.20
N ALA A 396 25.16 19.48 18.25
CA ALA A 396 26.57 19.72 18.53
C ALA A 396 27.24 20.63 17.49
N ASP A 397 26.93 20.46 16.21
CA ASP A 397 27.48 21.27 15.12
C ASP A 397 26.94 22.71 15.19
N GLY A 398 25.64 22.87 15.42
CA GLY A 398 25.04 24.19 15.59
C GLY A 398 25.55 24.94 16.81
N GLU A 399 25.66 24.26 17.95
CA GLU A 399 26.25 24.81 19.17
C GLU A 399 27.70 25.23 18.95
N PHE A 400 28.48 24.42 18.23
CA PHE A 400 29.83 24.77 17.82
C PHE A 400 29.86 26.06 16.99
N LEU A 401 29.02 26.16 15.94
CA LEU A 401 28.96 27.35 15.07
C LEU A 401 28.56 28.62 15.87
N VAL A 402 27.58 28.51 16.76
CA VAL A 402 27.15 29.60 17.64
C VAL A 402 28.29 30.04 18.57
N GLN A 403 29.03 29.10 19.16
CA GLN A 403 30.17 29.40 20.03
C GLN A 403 31.33 30.06 19.27
N GLN A 404 31.64 29.59 18.05
CA GLN A 404 32.66 30.23 17.22
C GLN A 404 32.26 31.65 16.84
N PHE A 405 31.00 31.87 16.45
CA PHE A 405 30.46 33.20 16.18
C PHE A 405 30.56 34.12 17.40
N ALA A 406 30.16 33.64 18.58
CA ALA A 406 30.25 34.39 19.84
C ALA A 406 31.69 34.75 20.22
N SER A 407 32.68 33.92 19.85
CA SER A 407 34.11 34.19 20.08
C SER A 407 34.73 35.22 19.12
N GLY A 408 34.00 35.58 18.05
CA GLY A 408 34.52 36.44 16.98
C GLY A 408 35.42 35.72 15.97
N ALA A 409 35.36 34.38 15.91
CA ALA A 409 36.10 33.61 14.92
C ALA A 409 35.53 33.84 13.50
N ASN A 410 36.40 33.86 12.50
CA ASN A 410 36.00 34.04 11.11
C ASN A 410 35.61 32.69 10.47
N VAL A 411 34.41 32.22 10.79
CA VAL A 411 33.86 30.96 10.25
C VAL A 411 33.05 31.22 9.00
N SER A 412 33.24 30.38 7.99
CA SER A 412 32.43 30.36 6.77
C SER A 412 32.15 28.92 6.33
N LEU A 413 31.06 28.71 5.61
CA LEU A 413 30.66 27.40 5.11
C LEU A 413 30.56 27.41 3.58
N SER A 414 30.80 26.26 2.97
CA SER A 414 30.47 26.00 1.57
C SER A 414 29.75 24.67 1.45
N PHE A 415 28.87 24.56 0.45
CA PHE A 415 28.08 23.36 0.18
C PHE A 415 28.57 22.75 -1.14
N PRO A 416 29.44 21.73 -1.13
CA PRO A 416 29.95 21.16 -2.36
C PRO A 416 28.80 20.55 -3.17
N GLN A 417 28.71 20.94 -4.43
CA GLN A 417 27.62 20.51 -5.32
C GLN A 417 27.84 19.09 -5.89
N THR A 418 28.95 18.44 -5.55
CA THR A 418 29.30 17.08 -5.97
C THR A 418 30.17 16.42 -4.91
N GLY A 419 29.99 15.11 -4.69
CA GLY A 419 30.90 14.28 -3.89
C GLY A 419 30.93 14.58 -2.38
N ALA A 420 29.93 15.29 -1.85
CA ALA A 420 29.77 15.54 -0.42
C ALA A 420 28.75 14.62 0.28
N SER A 421 28.07 13.74 -0.48
CA SER A 421 27.17 12.74 0.10
C SER A 421 27.89 11.79 1.05
N THR A 422 27.21 11.43 2.13
CA THR A 422 27.58 10.33 3.00
C THR A 422 26.37 9.49 3.34
N GLN A 423 26.60 8.20 3.59
CA GLN A 423 25.60 7.35 4.22
C GLN A 423 25.49 7.75 5.70
N PHE A 424 24.31 8.20 6.10
CA PHE A 424 24.02 8.60 7.47
C PHE A 424 22.96 7.66 8.07
N PRO A 425 23.03 7.26 9.35
CA PRO A 425 22.01 6.43 9.98
C PRO A 425 20.62 7.06 9.87
N ASP A 426 19.68 6.34 9.27
CA ASP A 426 18.31 6.83 9.12
C ASP A 426 17.61 6.85 10.49
N PRO A 427 17.04 7.99 10.93
CA PRO A 427 16.27 8.08 12.17
C PRO A 427 15.07 7.12 12.24
N THR A 428 14.51 6.69 11.11
CA THR A 428 13.43 5.69 11.05
C THR A 428 13.92 4.33 10.58
N GLY A 429 15.24 4.17 10.40
CA GLY A 429 15.86 2.96 9.87
C GLY A 429 15.51 1.71 10.67
N GLY A 430 14.97 0.70 9.99
CA GLY A 430 14.52 -0.53 10.66
C GLY A 430 13.08 -0.46 11.22
N LEU A 431 12.36 0.64 11.03
CA LEU A 431 10.91 0.74 11.27
C LEU A 431 10.13 0.52 9.98
N ILE A 432 8.85 0.16 10.09
CA ILE A 432 7.94 0.12 8.94
C ILE A 432 7.79 1.53 8.39
N SER A 433 7.96 1.69 7.08
CA SER A 433 7.78 2.96 6.38
C SER A 433 6.35 3.45 6.61
N SER A 434 6.19 4.73 7.00
CA SER A 434 4.90 5.31 7.36
C SER A 434 3.84 5.21 6.25
N PHE A 435 4.28 5.25 4.99
CA PHE A 435 3.42 5.12 3.82
C PHE A 435 2.89 3.70 3.59
N THR A 436 3.40 2.66 4.26
CA THR A 436 2.89 1.30 4.05
C THR A 436 1.41 1.23 4.43
N SER A 437 0.55 0.86 3.46
CA SER A 437 -0.89 0.68 3.65
C SER A 437 -1.22 -0.32 4.76
N TYR A 438 -2.29 -0.05 5.50
CA TYR A 438 -2.72 -0.92 6.60
C TYR A 438 -3.80 -1.92 6.16
N GLY A 439 -3.64 -3.15 6.64
CA GLY A 439 -4.71 -4.13 6.71
C GLY A 439 -5.60 -3.99 7.95
N PRO A 440 -6.32 -5.07 8.32
CA PRO A 440 -6.58 -6.24 7.47
C PRO A 440 -7.44 -5.88 6.26
N THR A 441 -7.72 -6.84 5.38
CA THR A 441 -8.78 -6.67 4.38
C THR A 441 -10.15 -6.58 5.07
N ASN A 442 -11.16 -6.04 4.40
CA ASN A 442 -12.53 -5.91 4.93
C ASN A 442 -13.18 -7.27 5.22
N ASP A 443 -12.78 -8.32 4.50
CA ASP A 443 -13.14 -9.72 4.71
C ASP A 443 -12.20 -10.47 5.69
N MET A 444 -11.42 -9.72 6.48
CA MET A 444 -10.62 -10.21 7.62
C MET A 444 -9.45 -11.14 7.27
N PHE A 445 -8.87 -11.00 6.07
CA PHE A 445 -7.61 -11.63 5.73
C PHE A 445 -6.41 -10.79 6.17
N PHE A 446 -5.34 -11.51 6.49
CA PHE A 446 -4.06 -10.94 6.94
C PHE A 446 -3.31 -10.33 5.76
N LYS A 447 -3.12 -9.01 5.83
CA LYS A 447 -2.28 -8.24 4.91
C LYS A 447 -1.63 -7.07 5.65
N PRO A 448 -0.38 -6.69 5.31
CA PRO A 448 0.55 -7.41 4.43
C PRO A 448 1.07 -8.72 5.05
N ALA A 449 1.75 -9.58 4.28
CA ALA A 449 2.26 -10.86 4.78
C ALA A 449 3.57 -10.69 5.55
N VAL A 450 4.52 -9.96 4.96
CA VAL A 450 5.86 -9.68 5.52
C VAL A 450 6.30 -8.27 5.11
N SER A 451 7.36 -7.76 5.71
CA SER A 451 8.03 -6.53 5.27
C SER A 451 9.42 -6.79 4.71
N ALA A 452 9.87 -5.92 3.82
CA ALA A 452 11.21 -5.92 3.25
C ALA A 452 11.70 -4.47 3.04
N PRO A 453 13.00 -4.23 2.82
CA PRO A 453 13.52 -2.88 2.62
C PRO A 453 12.89 -2.22 1.38
N GLY A 454 12.27 -1.05 1.58
CA GLY A 454 11.56 -0.32 0.52
C GLY A 454 11.65 1.20 0.61
N GLY A 455 12.20 1.76 1.70
CA GLY A 455 12.50 3.19 1.81
C GLY A 455 13.91 3.52 1.32
N ASN A 456 14.05 4.56 0.50
CA ASN A 456 15.32 5.12 0.03
C ASN A 456 16.23 4.10 -0.70
N ILE A 457 15.67 3.37 -1.66
CA ILE A 457 16.34 2.27 -2.36
C ILE A 457 16.99 2.77 -3.64
N LEU A 458 18.33 2.72 -3.70
CA LEU A 458 19.10 2.95 -4.92
C LEU A 458 19.01 1.74 -5.85
N SER A 459 18.58 1.96 -7.09
CA SER A 459 18.58 0.91 -8.11
C SER A 459 18.75 1.46 -9.52
N THR A 460 18.78 0.55 -10.51
CA THR A 460 18.87 0.91 -11.92
C THR A 460 17.67 1.73 -12.38
N PHE A 461 17.84 2.53 -13.42
CA PHE A 461 16.79 3.32 -14.04
C PHE A 461 17.10 3.39 -15.54
N PRO A 462 16.16 3.74 -16.44
CA PRO A 462 16.48 3.75 -17.86
C PRO A 462 17.70 4.62 -18.17
N VAL A 463 18.56 4.13 -19.07
CA VAL A 463 19.77 4.83 -19.51
C VAL A 463 19.47 6.26 -19.98
N PRO A 464 18.45 6.52 -20.85
CA PRO A 464 18.16 7.88 -21.29
C PRO A 464 17.57 8.77 -20.18
N LEU A 465 17.15 8.18 -19.06
CA LEU A 465 16.59 8.88 -17.90
C LEU A 465 17.57 9.00 -16.73
N GLY A 466 18.86 8.67 -16.88
CA GLY A 466 19.86 8.87 -15.81
C GLY A 466 20.49 7.58 -15.26
N SER A 467 20.11 6.40 -15.77
CA SER A 467 20.68 5.08 -15.43
C SER A 467 20.47 4.57 -13.99
N PHE A 468 20.31 5.44 -13.00
CA PHE A 468 20.02 5.05 -11.61
C PHE A 468 19.04 6.01 -10.98
N ALA A 469 18.31 5.55 -9.96
CA ALA A 469 17.43 6.38 -9.15
C ALA A 469 17.33 5.84 -7.72
N VAL A 470 17.08 6.72 -6.76
CA VAL A 470 16.66 6.39 -5.39
C VAL A 470 15.15 6.54 -5.33
N LEU A 471 14.43 5.45 -5.06
CA LEU A 471 12.97 5.43 -4.95
C LEU A 471 12.54 4.89 -3.58
N SER A 472 11.40 5.36 -3.08
CA SER A 472 10.74 4.81 -1.88
C SER A 472 9.34 4.30 -2.19
N GLY A 473 9.00 3.12 -1.69
CA GLY A 473 7.68 2.53 -1.81
C GLY A 473 7.66 1.04 -1.51
N THR A 474 6.47 0.49 -1.22
CA THR A 474 6.26 -0.97 -1.20
C THR A 474 6.59 -1.63 -2.54
N SER A 475 6.60 -0.83 -3.62
CA SER A 475 7.09 -1.20 -4.95
C SER A 475 8.58 -1.58 -5.00
N MET A 476 9.40 -1.14 -4.05
CA MET A 476 10.81 -1.50 -3.93
C MET A 476 11.01 -2.70 -2.99
N ALA A 477 10.18 -2.82 -1.94
CA ALA A 477 10.19 -3.98 -1.05
C ALA A 477 9.74 -5.27 -1.75
N THR A 478 8.77 -5.16 -2.67
CA THR A 478 8.22 -6.30 -3.42
C THR A 478 9.26 -7.05 -4.26
N PRO A 479 10.07 -6.39 -5.13
CA PRO A 479 11.14 -7.06 -5.88
C PRO A 479 12.24 -7.60 -4.98
N PHE A 480 12.50 -6.98 -3.83
CA PHE A 480 13.43 -7.55 -2.84
C PHE A 480 12.96 -8.94 -2.41
N MET A 481 11.67 -9.07 -2.08
CA MET A 481 11.06 -10.35 -1.71
C MET A 481 11.01 -11.35 -2.87
N ALA A 482 10.83 -10.89 -4.11
CA ALA A 482 10.96 -11.74 -5.31
C ALA A 482 12.38 -12.31 -5.43
N GLY A 483 13.41 -11.49 -5.17
CA GLY A 483 14.79 -11.91 -5.11
C GLY A 483 15.04 -12.94 -4.01
N VAL A 484 14.58 -12.69 -2.77
CA VAL A 484 14.70 -13.65 -1.66
C VAL A 484 14.01 -14.98 -1.99
N SER A 485 12.86 -14.93 -2.67
CA SER A 485 12.15 -16.12 -3.15
C SER A 485 12.97 -16.91 -4.18
N ALA A 486 13.75 -16.24 -5.03
CA ALA A 486 14.66 -16.91 -5.94
C ALA A 486 15.86 -17.55 -5.22
N LEU A 487 16.36 -16.92 -4.15
CA LEU A 487 17.37 -17.54 -3.29
C LEU A 487 16.80 -18.79 -2.58
N LEU A 488 15.53 -18.74 -2.15
CA LEU A 488 14.83 -19.88 -1.55
C LEU A 488 14.80 -21.07 -2.50
N PHE A 489 14.35 -20.87 -3.74
CA PHE A 489 14.34 -21.94 -4.74
C PHE A 489 15.75 -22.42 -5.11
N GLY A 490 16.74 -21.51 -5.13
CA GLY A 490 18.13 -21.86 -5.36
C GLY A 490 18.71 -22.80 -4.29
N LEU A 491 18.32 -22.62 -3.01
CA LEU A 491 18.84 -23.41 -1.89
C LEU A 491 17.99 -24.64 -1.58
N LYS A 492 16.66 -24.49 -1.42
CA LYS A 492 15.73 -25.56 -1.02
C LYS A 492 15.17 -26.36 -2.22
N GLY A 493 15.44 -25.91 -3.44
CA GLY A 493 14.97 -26.51 -4.68
C GLY A 493 13.68 -25.85 -5.19
N ASN A 494 13.56 -25.76 -6.51
CA ASN A 494 12.36 -25.25 -7.19
C ASN A 494 11.33 -26.37 -7.34
N THR A 495 10.54 -26.62 -6.29
CA THR A 495 9.41 -27.56 -6.32
C THR A 495 8.12 -26.88 -5.86
N PRO A 496 6.94 -27.38 -6.29
CA PRO A 496 5.67 -26.83 -5.85
C PRO A 496 5.46 -26.82 -4.33
N GLU A 497 6.03 -27.80 -3.62
CA GLU A 497 5.97 -27.88 -2.16
C GLU A 497 6.74 -26.72 -1.50
N VAL A 498 7.94 -26.40 -2.01
CA VAL A 498 8.72 -25.25 -1.53
C VAL A 498 7.96 -23.96 -1.79
N GLY A 499 7.41 -23.78 -3.00
CA GLY A 499 6.64 -22.58 -3.36
C GLY A 499 5.42 -22.35 -2.48
N ARG A 500 4.59 -23.39 -2.26
CA ARG A 500 3.42 -23.31 -1.36
C ARG A 500 3.81 -23.02 0.09
N SER A 501 4.97 -23.49 0.54
CA SER A 501 5.43 -23.25 1.92
C SER A 501 6.18 -21.92 2.11
N ALA A 502 6.50 -21.21 1.03
CA ALA A 502 7.38 -20.05 1.08
C ALA A 502 6.82 -18.94 1.98
N ARG A 503 5.52 -18.64 1.85
CA ARG A 503 4.84 -17.63 2.66
C ARG A 503 4.93 -17.94 4.16
N ASP A 504 4.49 -19.12 4.58
CA ASP A 504 4.59 -19.58 5.99
C ASP A 504 6.04 -19.52 6.50
N LEU A 505 7.00 -19.92 5.68
CA LEU A 505 8.41 -19.90 6.04
C LEU A 505 8.95 -18.48 6.26
N PHE A 506 8.63 -17.55 5.37
CA PHE A 506 9.04 -16.15 5.51
C PHE A 506 8.34 -15.47 6.68
N GLU A 507 7.05 -15.74 6.90
CA GLU A 507 6.31 -15.22 8.04
C GLU A 507 6.90 -15.73 9.35
N THR A 508 7.06 -17.04 9.50
CA THR A 508 7.46 -17.65 10.78
C THR A 508 8.91 -17.36 11.20
N THR A 509 9.73 -16.86 10.30
CA THR A 509 11.15 -16.54 10.53
C THR A 509 11.43 -15.04 10.53
N ALA A 510 10.42 -14.21 10.27
CA ALA A 510 10.57 -12.77 10.20
C ALA A 510 10.99 -12.16 11.56
N GLN A 511 11.69 -11.03 11.47
CA GLN A 511 12.12 -10.24 12.62
C GLN A 511 11.02 -9.26 13.01
N LEU A 512 10.59 -9.32 14.27
CA LEU A 512 9.54 -8.44 14.78
C LEU A 512 10.00 -6.98 14.78
N VAL A 513 9.15 -6.08 14.27
CA VAL A 513 9.47 -4.66 14.10
C VAL A 513 8.80 -3.83 15.22
N PRO A 514 9.54 -2.95 15.92
CA PRO A 514 8.96 -2.04 16.91
C PRO A 514 8.14 -0.94 16.22
N SER A 515 7.19 -0.31 16.93
CA SER A 515 6.43 0.82 16.35
C SER A 515 7.23 2.12 16.32
N SER A 516 8.25 2.26 17.18
CA SER A 516 9.18 3.38 17.21
C SER A 516 10.50 2.96 17.86
N HIS A 517 11.50 3.84 17.86
CA HIS A 517 12.74 3.64 18.63
C HIS A 517 12.64 4.05 20.10
N THR A 518 11.45 4.43 20.58
CA THR A 518 11.22 4.81 21.98
C THR A 518 11.11 3.58 22.87
N ASP A 519 11.91 3.54 23.94
CA ASP A 519 11.89 2.45 24.92
C ASP A 519 10.50 2.30 25.56
N GLY A 520 9.94 1.08 25.48
CA GLY A 520 8.66 0.73 26.08
C GLY A 520 7.44 0.89 25.17
N ASP A 521 7.61 1.47 23.98
CA ASP A 521 6.59 1.44 22.94
C ASP A 521 6.30 -0.01 22.50
N PRO A 522 5.05 -0.33 22.12
CA PRO A 522 4.70 -1.67 21.67
C PRO A 522 5.39 -2.03 20.34
N LEU A 523 5.33 -3.32 19.97
CA LEU A 523 5.63 -3.71 18.59
C LEU A 523 4.59 -3.10 17.65
N GLN A 524 4.99 -2.86 16.39
CA GLN A 524 4.06 -2.40 15.36
C GLN A 524 2.89 -3.39 15.21
N THR A 525 1.69 -2.92 14.86
CA THR A 525 0.58 -3.83 14.56
C THR A 525 0.91 -4.70 13.35
N VAL A 526 0.56 -5.99 13.40
CA VAL A 526 0.77 -6.92 12.27
C VAL A 526 -0.04 -6.50 11.04
N ALA A 527 -1.08 -5.68 11.22
CA ALA A 527 -1.84 -5.07 10.13
C ALA A 527 -1.00 -4.10 9.29
N GLN A 528 0.19 -3.70 9.72
CA GLN A 528 1.11 -2.89 8.92
C GLN A 528 2.46 -3.59 8.70
N GLN A 529 3.02 -4.24 9.73
CA GLN A 529 4.32 -4.91 9.60
C GLN A 529 4.24 -6.31 8.95
N GLY A 530 3.04 -6.87 8.82
CA GLY A 530 2.85 -8.29 8.55
C GLY A 530 3.41 -9.15 9.68
N ALA A 531 4.11 -10.22 9.34
CA ALA A 531 4.85 -11.03 10.32
C ALA A 531 6.19 -10.39 10.76
N GLY A 532 6.59 -9.27 10.15
CA GLY A 532 7.84 -8.57 10.43
C GLY A 532 8.78 -8.51 9.23
N LEU A 533 10.02 -8.07 9.46
CA LEU A 533 11.06 -7.95 8.43
C LEU A 533 11.58 -9.32 8.03
N VAL A 534 11.61 -9.60 6.72
CA VAL A 534 12.14 -10.86 6.20
C VAL A 534 13.57 -11.13 6.69
N ASN A 535 13.77 -12.29 7.32
CA ASN A 535 15.09 -12.83 7.65
C ASN A 535 15.47 -13.88 6.61
N ALA A 536 15.98 -13.42 5.47
CA ALA A 536 16.30 -14.28 4.33
C ALA A 536 17.24 -15.43 4.74
N PHE A 537 18.26 -15.13 5.54
CA PHE A 537 19.20 -16.17 5.99
C PHE A 537 18.50 -17.25 6.81
N GLN A 538 17.79 -16.86 7.88
CA GLN A 538 17.13 -17.83 8.76
C GLN A 538 16.05 -18.63 8.04
N ALA A 539 15.21 -17.97 7.23
CA ALA A 539 14.19 -18.62 6.41
C ALA A 539 14.77 -19.75 5.55
N LEU A 540 15.90 -19.47 4.89
CA LEU A 540 16.50 -20.41 3.96
C LEU A 540 17.26 -21.54 4.66
N THR A 541 17.84 -21.28 5.84
CA THR A 541 18.69 -22.25 6.55
C THR A 541 18.01 -23.03 7.67
N THR A 542 16.85 -22.60 8.16
CA THR A 542 16.14 -23.34 9.22
C THR A 542 15.68 -24.72 8.73
N ASP A 543 15.76 -25.67 9.65
CA ASP A 543 15.28 -27.05 9.52
C ASP A 543 13.88 -27.22 10.16
N ILE A 544 13.30 -26.15 10.72
CA ILE A 544 12.01 -26.18 11.38
C ILE A 544 10.95 -25.55 10.49
N ILE A 545 9.82 -26.25 10.36
CA ILE A 545 8.67 -25.80 9.58
C ILE A 545 7.51 -25.60 10.54
N ILE A 546 6.96 -24.39 10.58
CA ILE A 546 5.77 -24.06 11.33
C ILE A 546 4.62 -23.77 10.36
N THR A 547 3.47 -24.43 10.56
CA THR A 547 2.29 -24.26 9.69
C THR A 547 0.97 -24.32 10.47
N PRO A 548 -0.03 -23.47 10.17
CA PRO A 548 0.11 -22.27 9.34
C PRO A 548 0.99 -21.20 10.00
N GLY A 549 1.52 -20.26 9.23
CA GLY A 549 2.28 -19.09 9.74
C GLY A 549 1.40 -18.02 10.38
N GLU A 550 0.10 -18.03 10.06
CA GLU A 550 -0.88 -17.04 10.53
C GLU A 550 -2.15 -17.67 11.13
N LEU A 551 -2.75 -16.98 12.11
CA LEU A 551 -3.97 -17.36 12.80
C LEU A 551 -4.97 -16.19 12.81
N LEU A 552 -6.04 -16.34 12.03
CA LEU A 552 -7.11 -15.34 11.92
C LEU A 552 -8.23 -15.59 12.93
N THR A 553 -8.32 -14.74 13.96
CA THR A 553 -9.35 -14.89 15.01
C THR A 553 -10.70 -14.26 14.63
N ASN A 554 -10.73 -13.51 13.52
CA ASN A 554 -11.90 -12.77 13.02
C ASN A 554 -12.36 -11.64 13.97
N ASP A 555 -13.55 -11.10 13.71
CA ASP A 555 -14.25 -10.10 14.53
C ASP A 555 -15.03 -10.74 15.70
N THR A 556 -15.60 -9.95 16.62
CA THR A 556 -16.28 -10.51 17.81
C THR A 556 -17.62 -11.18 17.49
N ALA A 557 -18.27 -10.85 16.36
CA ALA A 557 -19.49 -11.53 15.93
C ALA A 557 -19.21 -12.94 15.40
N ASN A 558 -18.04 -13.15 14.77
CA ASN A 558 -17.64 -14.42 14.15
C ASN A 558 -16.35 -14.99 14.77
N PHE A 559 -16.14 -14.72 16.06
CA PHE A 559 -14.87 -14.95 16.75
C PHE A 559 -14.45 -16.42 16.78
N LYS A 560 -13.18 -16.67 16.43
CA LYS A 560 -12.53 -17.99 16.55
C LYS A 560 -11.49 -17.92 17.67
N SER A 561 -11.79 -18.51 18.81
CA SER A 561 -10.90 -18.45 19.99
C SER A 561 -9.82 -19.54 19.99
N LEU A 562 -10.08 -20.68 19.37
CA LEU A 562 -9.20 -21.85 19.39
C LEU A 562 -8.52 -22.03 18.03
N HIS A 563 -7.20 -22.08 18.05
CA HIS A 563 -6.35 -22.27 16.89
C HIS A 563 -5.31 -23.36 17.15
N THR A 564 -4.87 -24.03 16.08
CA THR A 564 -3.81 -25.04 16.13
C THR A 564 -2.73 -24.74 15.12
N PHE A 565 -1.48 -24.87 15.51
CA PHE A 565 -0.33 -24.83 14.60
C PHE A 565 0.60 -26.02 14.86
N LYS A 566 1.40 -26.37 13.87
CA LYS A 566 2.27 -27.54 13.86
C LYS A 566 3.72 -27.12 13.75
N ILE A 567 4.57 -27.66 14.62
CA ILE A 567 6.03 -27.53 14.58
C ILE A 567 6.59 -28.85 14.05
N LYS A 568 7.23 -28.83 12.88
CA LYS A 568 7.87 -30.00 12.28
C LYS A 568 9.38 -29.81 12.23
N ASN A 569 10.11 -30.78 12.75
CA ASN A 569 11.57 -30.81 12.67
C ASN A 569 12.02 -31.64 11.47
N THR A 570 12.63 -31.00 10.47
CA THR A 570 13.21 -31.66 9.28
C THR A 570 14.72 -31.90 9.39
N GLY A 571 15.33 -31.41 10.47
CA GLY A 571 16.75 -31.54 10.75
C GLY A 571 17.15 -32.92 11.26
N LYS A 572 18.39 -33.02 11.71
CA LYS A 572 19.02 -34.31 12.08
C LYS A 572 19.05 -34.57 13.59
N THR A 573 18.77 -33.57 14.41
CA THR A 573 18.82 -33.64 15.87
C THR A 573 17.48 -33.22 16.47
N ALA A 574 17.17 -33.75 17.65
CA ALA A 574 15.98 -33.33 18.38
C ALA A 574 16.17 -31.89 18.89
N GLU A 575 15.10 -31.10 18.86
CA GLU A 575 15.11 -29.72 19.32
C GLU A 575 14.00 -29.48 20.33
N SER A 576 14.33 -28.73 21.37
CA SER A 576 13.39 -28.34 22.42
C SER A 576 13.01 -26.89 22.24
N PHE A 577 11.70 -26.64 22.17
CA PHE A 577 11.13 -25.32 22.00
C PHE A 577 10.40 -24.87 23.26
N LYS A 578 10.56 -23.60 23.60
CA LYS A 578 9.72 -22.86 24.52
C LYS A 578 8.65 -22.12 23.71
N ILE A 579 7.42 -22.15 24.18
CA ILE A 579 6.28 -21.49 23.53
C ILE A 579 5.83 -20.35 24.45
N SER A 580 5.80 -19.13 23.91
CA SER A 580 5.40 -17.93 24.65
C SER A 580 4.62 -16.95 23.79
N HIS A 581 3.95 -16.01 24.44
CA HIS A 581 3.17 -14.96 23.78
C HIS A 581 3.96 -13.64 23.80
N VAL A 582 4.07 -13.00 22.63
CA VAL A 582 4.63 -11.66 22.45
C VAL A 582 3.57 -10.79 21.78
N PRO A 583 2.92 -9.86 22.50
CA PRO A 583 1.88 -9.05 21.91
C PRO A 583 2.43 -7.92 21.02
N ALA A 584 1.65 -7.53 20.03
CA ALA A 584 1.85 -6.31 19.25
C ALA A 584 0.82 -5.23 19.66
N GLY A 585 1.11 -3.97 19.32
CA GLY A 585 0.22 -2.84 19.58
C GLY A 585 -1.20 -3.09 19.05
N THR A 586 -2.20 -2.86 19.89
CA THR A 586 -3.60 -2.87 19.42
C THR A 586 -3.88 -1.53 18.75
N ALA A 587 -4.16 -1.57 17.45
CA ALA A 587 -4.41 -0.40 16.63
C ALA A 587 -5.84 0.12 16.83
N ILE A 588 -5.97 1.43 17.01
CA ILE A 588 -7.25 2.12 17.17
C ILE A 588 -7.68 2.66 15.82
N SER A 589 -8.60 1.96 15.16
CA SER A 589 -8.93 2.22 13.75
C SER A 589 -9.71 3.51 13.56
N LEU A 590 -10.72 3.79 14.39
CA LEU A 590 -11.58 4.97 14.25
C LEU A 590 -11.28 6.05 15.29
N GLN A 591 -11.53 7.31 14.93
CA GLN A 591 -11.52 8.43 15.85
C GLN A 591 -12.72 8.34 16.81
N ASN A 592 -12.49 8.62 18.09
CA ASN A 592 -13.48 8.42 19.13
C ASN A 592 -14.79 9.19 18.87
N GLY A 593 -15.92 8.49 18.87
CA GLY A 593 -17.26 9.09 18.68
C GLY A 593 -17.60 9.46 17.23
N THR A 594 -16.80 9.05 16.25
CA THR A 594 -17.03 9.31 14.82
C THR A 594 -17.00 8.02 13.99
N ALA A 595 -17.29 8.14 12.70
CA ALA A 595 -17.11 7.05 11.73
C ALA A 595 -15.82 7.20 10.89
N PHE A 596 -14.96 8.17 11.23
CA PHE A 596 -13.73 8.45 10.49
C PHE A 596 -12.57 7.64 11.04
N PHE A 597 -11.70 7.19 10.16
CA PHE A 597 -10.48 6.48 10.53
C PHE A 597 -9.47 7.44 11.16
N ASN A 598 -8.60 6.94 12.03
CA ASN A 598 -7.42 7.69 12.43
C ASN A 598 -6.42 7.64 11.27
N ASP A 599 -5.89 8.80 10.91
CA ASP A 599 -4.81 8.93 9.94
C ASP A 599 -3.55 8.18 10.41
N GLY A 600 -2.74 7.78 9.44
CA GLY A 600 -1.41 7.23 9.69
C GLY A 600 -0.45 8.27 10.30
N PRO A 601 0.42 7.90 11.25
CA PRO A 601 0.52 6.59 11.90
C PRO A 601 -0.66 6.31 12.84
N VAL A 602 -1.29 5.15 12.66
CA VAL A 602 -2.47 4.76 13.44
C VAL A 602 -2.10 4.62 14.93
N PRO A 603 -2.86 5.23 15.88
CA PRO A 603 -2.57 5.12 17.30
C PRO A 603 -2.58 3.67 17.81
N LEU A 604 -1.54 3.30 18.55
CA LEU A 604 -1.39 1.99 19.18
C LEU A 604 -1.59 2.07 20.69
N THR A 605 -2.21 1.04 21.28
CA THR A 605 -2.33 0.88 22.73
C THR A 605 -1.63 -0.38 23.21
N SER A 606 -1.19 -0.36 24.48
CA SER A 606 -0.62 -1.54 25.16
C SER A 606 -1.67 -2.47 25.76
N GLN A 607 -2.93 -2.39 25.30
CA GLN A 607 -3.98 -3.32 25.70
C GLN A 607 -3.98 -4.50 24.72
N PHE A 608 -3.54 -5.66 25.18
CA PHE A 608 -3.28 -6.79 24.29
C PHE A 608 -4.28 -7.93 24.47
N ALA A 609 -4.40 -8.77 23.44
CA ALA A 609 -5.01 -10.09 23.57
C ALA A 609 -4.24 -10.95 24.61
N THR A 610 -4.89 -11.98 25.13
CA THR A 610 -4.22 -12.99 25.95
C THR A 610 -4.22 -14.34 25.25
N VAL A 611 -3.10 -15.06 25.31
CA VAL A 611 -2.96 -16.38 24.67
C VAL A 611 -2.60 -17.44 25.70
N LYS A 612 -3.35 -18.54 25.71
CA LYS A 612 -3.07 -19.74 26.52
C LYS A 612 -2.72 -20.90 25.61
N PHE A 613 -1.72 -21.70 25.98
CA PHE A 613 -1.22 -22.80 25.17
C PHE A 613 -1.58 -24.15 25.79
N SER A 614 -1.81 -25.17 24.95
CA SER A 614 -1.89 -26.57 25.39
C SER A 614 -0.59 -27.04 26.03
N GLU A 615 0.55 -26.59 25.49
CA GLU A 615 1.89 -26.90 25.94
C GLU A 615 2.76 -25.62 25.86
N THR A 616 3.58 -25.36 26.88
CA THR A 616 4.50 -24.21 26.91
C THR A 616 5.96 -24.62 26.62
N SER A 617 6.22 -25.91 26.52
CA SER A 617 7.51 -26.46 26.11
C SER A 617 7.32 -27.82 25.48
N VAL A 618 7.99 -28.05 24.36
CA VAL A 618 7.93 -29.31 23.59
C VAL A 618 9.30 -29.72 23.10
N THR A 619 9.53 -31.02 22.91
CA THR A 619 10.72 -31.52 22.21
C THR A 619 10.28 -32.27 20.96
N VAL A 620 10.78 -31.84 19.81
CA VAL A 620 10.42 -32.39 18.50
C VAL A 620 11.62 -33.13 17.94
N HIS A 621 11.50 -34.45 17.82
CA HIS A 621 12.54 -35.30 17.26
C HIS A 621 12.63 -35.16 15.72
N PRO A 622 13.76 -35.55 15.09
CA PRO A 622 13.89 -35.56 13.63
C PRO A 622 12.73 -36.27 12.93
N GLY A 623 12.09 -35.60 11.97
CA GLY A 623 10.94 -36.09 11.23
C GLY A 623 9.61 -36.05 11.99
N GLN A 624 9.60 -35.66 13.27
CA GLN A 624 8.38 -35.53 14.06
C GLN A 624 7.69 -34.19 13.79
N THR A 625 6.36 -34.22 13.90
CA THR A 625 5.51 -33.03 13.99
C THR A 625 4.84 -33.01 15.35
N GLN A 626 4.88 -31.86 16.03
CA GLN A 626 4.14 -31.58 17.26
C GLN A 626 3.05 -30.54 16.96
N GLU A 627 1.84 -30.77 17.45
CA GLU A 627 0.73 -29.83 17.33
C GLU A 627 0.54 -29.07 18.66
N ILE A 628 0.31 -27.77 18.57
CA ILE A 628 0.07 -26.88 19.71
C ILE A 628 -1.28 -26.19 19.51
N THR A 629 -2.12 -26.20 20.54
CA THR A 629 -3.37 -25.42 20.55
C THR A 629 -3.14 -24.09 21.26
N ALA A 630 -3.49 -22.99 20.62
CA ALA A 630 -3.54 -21.65 21.18
C ALA A 630 -4.99 -21.22 21.40
N HIS A 631 -5.31 -20.80 22.62
CA HIS A 631 -6.59 -20.18 22.97
C HIS A 631 -6.39 -18.67 23.13
N ILE A 632 -6.86 -17.92 22.14
CA ILE A 632 -6.71 -16.47 22.05
C ILE A 632 -7.98 -15.80 22.58
N THR A 633 -7.81 -14.79 23.43
CA THR A 633 -8.91 -13.97 23.97
C THR A 633 -8.64 -12.51 23.62
N PRO A 634 -9.62 -11.75 23.06
CA PRO A 634 -9.44 -10.34 22.71
C PRO A 634 -9.02 -9.48 23.92
N PRO A 635 -8.38 -8.31 23.70
CA PRO A 635 -8.03 -7.38 24.77
C PRO A 635 -9.26 -6.94 25.57
N SER A 636 -9.07 -6.73 26.88
CA SER A 636 -10.08 -6.12 27.77
C SER A 636 -9.79 -4.64 27.99
N GLY A 637 -10.83 -3.81 28.03
CA GLY A 637 -10.70 -2.37 28.31
C GLY A 637 -10.57 -1.48 27.07
N VAL A 638 -10.70 -2.07 25.88
CA VAL A 638 -10.78 -1.34 24.61
C VAL A 638 -12.24 -1.04 24.27
N ASP A 639 -12.49 0.12 23.68
CA ASP A 639 -13.82 0.49 23.21
C ASP A 639 -14.10 -0.19 21.86
N PRO A 640 -15.13 -1.04 21.72
CA PRO A 640 -15.43 -1.68 20.45
C PRO A 640 -15.88 -0.68 19.37
N SER A 641 -16.35 0.51 19.73
CA SER A 641 -16.80 1.52 18.75
C SER A 641 -15.66 2.10 17.92
N VAL A 642 -14.40 1.97 18.37
CA VAL A 642 -13.21 2.42 17.61
C VAL A 642 -12.56 1.31 16.77
N LEU A 643 -13.26 0.18 16.61
CA LEU A 643 -12.81 -1.02 15.87
C LEU A 643 -11.36 -1.42 16.20
N PRO A 644 -11.03 -1.77 17.46
CA PRO A 644 -9.65 -2.06 17.84
C PRO A 644 -9.14 -3.33 17.15
N VAL A 645 -8.06 -3.22 16.39
CA VAL A 645 -7.41 -4.36 15.73
C VAL A 645 -6.26 -4.83 16.62
N PHE A 646 -6.42 -6.01 17.21
CA PHE A 646 -5.41 -6.60 18.08
C PHE A 646 -4.60 -7.65 17.35
N SER A 647 -3.33 -7.77 17.71
CA SER A 647 -2.42 -8.70 17.05
C SER A 647 -1.26 -9.11 17.95
N GLY A 648 -0.41 -10.00 17.44
CA GLY A 648 0.83 -10.40 18.08
C GLY A 648 1.33 -11.72 17.58
N PHE A 649 2.24 -12.30 18.36
CA PHE A 649 3.08 -13.41 17.96
C PHE A 649 3.07 -14.50 19.03
N ILE A 650 2.98 -15.74 18.59
CA ILE A 650 3.25 -16.94 19.39
C ILE A 650 4.68 -17.35 19.08
N GLN A 651 5.61 -17.00 19.96
CA GLN A 651 7.02 -17.27 19.79
C GLN A 651 7.33 -18.74 20.10
N VAL A 652 8.07 -19.38 19.20
CA VAL A 652 8.59 -20.74 19.27
C VAL A 652 10.11 -20.64 19.29
N GLU A 653 10.70 -20.70 20.48
CA GLU A 653 12.10 -20.38 20.72
C GLU A 653 12.89 -21.63 21.11
N SER A 654 14.01 -21.88 20.43
CA SER A 654 15.01 -22.89 20.80
C SER A 654 16.29 -22.22 21.32
N ALA A 655 17.34 -23.00 21.57
CA ALA A 655 18.64 -22.44 21.97
C ALA A 655 19.36 -21.71 20.82
N THR A 656 18.95 -21.93 19.56
CA THR A 656 19.68 -21.47 18.36
C THR A 656 18.84 -20.60 17.45
N GLU A 657 17.51 -20.66 17.55
CA GLU A 657 16.62 -19.88 16.68
C GLU A 657 15.34 -19.47 17.41
N THR A 658 14.79 -18.35 16.94
CA THR A 658 13.50 -17.84 17.35
C THR A 658 12.60 -17.78 16.12
N LEU A 659 11.48 -18.48 16.19
CA LEU A 659 10.43 -18.50 15.18
C LEU A 659 9.12 -18.01 15.79
N HIS A 660 8.11 -17.75 14.99
CA HIS A 660 6.81 -17.37 15.52
C HIS A 660 5.63 -17.75 14.62
N VAL A 661 4.43 -17.74 15.19
CA VAL A 661 3.16 -17.75 14.46
C VAL A 661 2.43 -16.45 14.75
N THR A 662 1.96 -15.77 13.71
CA THR A 662 1.29 -14.48 13.85
C THR A 662 -0.21 -14.65 14.05
N TYR A 663 -0.85 -13.79 14.84
CA TYR A 663 -2.31 -13.75 14.93
C TYR A 663 -2.85 -12.32 14.79
N LEU A 664 -4.08 -12.22 14.25
CA LEU A 664 -4.80 -10.96 14.08
C LEU A 664 -6.31 -11.15 14.29
N GLY A 665 -6.94 -10.16 14.92
CA GLY A 665 -8.39 -10.08 15.08
C GLY A 665 -8.88 -8.66 15.37
N VAL A 666 -10.20 -8.50 15.41
CA VAL A 666 -10.87 -7.23 15.73
C VAL A 666 -11.66 -7.41 17.02
N ALA A 667 -11.44 -6.54 18.01
CA ALA A 667 -12.15 -6.53 19.29
C ALA A 667 -13.51 -5.81 19.20
N ALA A 668 -14.16 -5.90 18.04
CA ALA A 668 -15.47 -5.33 17.74
C ALA A 668 -16.21 -6.22 16.74
N ALA A 669 -17.52 -6.03 16.61
CA ALA A 669 -18.31 -6.69 15.58
C ALA A 669 -18.33 -5.79 14.34
N LEU A 670 -17.81 -6.26 13.21
CA LEU A 670 -17.71 -5.42 12.00
C LEU A 670 -19.08 -5.08 11.42
N LYS A 671 -20.09 -5.93 11.64
CA LYS A 671 -21.48 -5.64 11.30
C LYS A 671 -22.12 -4.49 12.12
N ASP A 672 -21.44 -4.02 13.17
CA ASP A 672 -21.87 -2.86 13.95
C ASP A 672 -21.15 -1.58 13.49
N ALA A 673 -20.14 -1.69 12.63
CA ALA A 673 -19.46 -0.55 12.04
C ALA A 673 -20.42 0.24 11.12
N ARG A 674 -20.25 1.56 11.12
CA ARG A 674 -20.95 2.44 10.18
C ARG A 674 -20.27 2.37 8.82
N VAL A 675 -21.05 2.17 7.76
CA VAL A 675 -20.52 2.03 6.40
C VAL A 675 -20.73 3.28 5.58
N VAL A 676 -21.89 3.92 5.71
CA VAL A 676 -22.21 5.18 5.04
C VAL A 676 -22.00 6.35 6.00
N ASP A 677 -21.30 7.37 5.53
CA ASP A 677 -21.21 8.65 6.25
C ASP A 677 -22.62 9.29 6.30
N ASP A 678 -23.09 9.57 7.52
CA ASP A 678 -24.38 10.23 7.79
C ASP A 678 -24.21 11.59 8.46
N THR A 679 -23.01 12.18 8.35
CA THR A 679 -22.62 13.44 8.98
C THR A 679 -22.63 14.61 8.01
N ASP A 680 -22.57 15.83 8.56
CA ASP A 680 -22.48 17.09 7.83
C ASP A 680 -21.04 17.63 7.70
N VAL A 681 -20.04 16.83 8.08
CA VAL A 681 -18.65 17.28 8.25
C VAL A 681 -18.03 17.77 6.94
N PHE A 682 -18.23 17.06 5.84
CA PHE A 682 -17.61 17.38 4.55
C PHE A 682 -18.41 18.41 3.74
N PHE A 683 -19.75 18.33 3.77
CA PHE A 683 -20.61 19.09 2.86
C PHE A 683 -21.55 20.09 3.55
N GLY A 684 -21.51 20.20 4.89
CA GLY A 684 -22.45 21.00 5.65
C GLY A 684 -23.89 20.46 5.65
N VAL A 685 -24.09 19.22 5.17
CA VAL A 685 -25.36 18.50 5.14
C VAL A 685 -25.15 17.01 5.38
N ASP A 686 -26.05 16.39 6.13
CA ASP A 686 -26.07 14.94 6.36
C ASP A 686 -26.13 14.19 5.02
N LEU A 687 -25.20 13.25 4.80
CA LEU A 687 -25.21 12.33 3.67
C LEU A 687 -26.04 11.06 3.97
N PRO A 688 -26.44 10.28 2.94
CA PRO A 688 -26.51 10.62 1.52
C PRO A 688 -27.51 11.76 1.22
N VAL A 689 -27.30 12.46 0.11
CA VAL A 689 -28.18 13.54 -0.34
C VAL A 689 -28.32 13.54 -1.86
N LEU A 690 -29.44 14.05 -2.37
CA LEU A 690 -29.55 14.35 -3.80
C LEU A 690 -29.14 15.81 -4.05
N THR A 691 -28.44 16.05 -5.15
CA THR A 691 -28.17 17.39 -5.67
C THR A 691 -28.84 17.59 -7.02
N ASP A 692 -29.15 18.85 -7.31
CA ASP A 692 -29.42 19.31 -8.66
C ASP A 692 -28.10 19.62 -9.41
N PRO A 693 -28.15 20.00 -10.69
CA PRO A 693 -26.94 20.22 -11.49
C PRO A 693 -26.16 21.49 -11.11
N ALA A 694 -26.77 22.39 -10.33
CA ALA A 694 -26.10 23.54 -9.75
C ALA A 694 -25.37 23.19 -8.44
N GLY A 695 -25.51 21.94 -7.97
CA GLY A 695 -24.98 21.47 -6.69
C GLY A 695 -25.90 21.79 -5.50
N ASP A 696 -27.13 22.26 -5.73
CA ASP A 696 -28.05 22.60 -4.66
C ASP A 696 -28.66 21.31 -4.06
N PHE A 697 -28.58 21.17 -2.74
CA PHE A 697 -29.10 20.01 -2.02
C PHE A 697 -30.64 19.96 -2.04
N LEU A 698 -31.18 18.84 -2.52
CA LEU A 698 -32.61 18.62 -2.60
C LEU A 698 -33.18 18.22 -1.24
N THR A 699 -34.15 18.99 -0.78
CA THR A 699 -34.92 18.70 0.45
C THR A 699 -36.41 18.48 0.17
N ASN A 700 -36.88 18.84 -1.03
CA ASN A 700 -38.28 18.76 -1.44
C ASN A 700 -38.43 17.99 -2.75
N ALA A 701 -39.68 17.68 -3.08
CA ALA A 701 -40.01 17.05 -4.36
C ALA A 701 -39.52 17.90 -5.54
N THR A 702 -38.73 17.31 -6.43
CA THR A 702 -38.08 18.03 -7.54
C THR A 702 -38.25 17.25 -8.84
N ASN A 703 -38.56 17.94 -9.93
CA ASN A 703 -38.77 17.36 -11.25
C ASN A 703 -37.52 17.55 -12.11
N PHE A 704 -37.11 16.51 -12.82
CA PHE A 704 -35.96 16.50 -13.72
C PHE A 704 -36.41 16.15 -15.14
N THR A 705 -35.90 16.89 -16.12
CA THR A 705 -36.20 16.64 -17.54
C THR A 705 -35.27 15.62 -18.19
N PHE A 706 -34.14 15.27 -17.56
CA PHE A 706 -33.13 14.39 -18.15
C PHE A 706 -32.63 14.91 -19.52
N VAL A 707 -32.56 16.24 -19.67
CA VAL A 707 -32.05 16.92 -20.86
C VAL A 707 -30.83 17.76 -20.47
N GLY A 708 -29.71 17.52 -21.15
CA GLY A 708 -28.46 18.19 -20.83
C GLY A 708 -28.01 17.79 -19.42
N THR A 709 -27.79 18.78 -18.57
CA THR A 709 -27.37 18.53 -17.17
C THR A 709 -28.55 18.40 -16.22
N ASP A 710 -29.82 18.60 -16.62
CA ASP A 710 -30.99 18.58 -15.73
C ASP A 710 -31.37 17.15 -15.27
N VAL A 711 -30.51 16.58 -14.44
CA VAL A 711 -30.59 15.23 -13.89
C VAL A 711 -30.35 15.25 -12.37
N PRO A 712 -30.93 14.31 -11.62
CA PRO A 712 -30.60 14.15 -10.21
C PRO A 712 -29.23 13.47 -10.05
N GLN A 713 -28.44 13.95 -9.11
CA GLN A 713 -27.18 13.33 -8.71
C GLN A 713 -27.30 12.83 -7.27
N LEU A 714 -26.85 11.61 -6.99
CA LEU A 714 -26.76 11.07 -5.63
C LEU A 714 -25.34 11.26 -5.11
N LEU A 715 -25.20 12.11 -4.10
CA LEU A 715 -23.96 12.33 -3.36
C LEU A 715 -23.95 11.46 -2.11
N MET A 716 -22.91 10.65 -1.94
CA MET A 716 -22.71 9.83 -0.74
C MET A 716 -21.23 9.54 -0.49
N ARG A 717 -20.91 9.17 0.75
CA ARG A 717 -19.56 8.76 1.14
C ARG A 717 -19.61 7.44 1.90
N LEU A 718 -18.72 6.52 1.54
CA LEU A 718 -18.49 5.26 2.23
C LEU A 718 -17.41 5.48 3.28
N ALA A 719 -17.83 5.55 4.54
CA ALA A 719 -16.93 5.60 5.69
C ALA A 719 -16.20 4.27 5.91
N PHE A 720 -16.80 3.15 5.48
CA PHE A 720 -16.17 1.82 5.52
C PHE A 720 -16.46 1.02 4.25
N GLY A 721 -15.70 -0.06 4.00
CA GLY A 721 -15.92 -0.90 2.83
C GLY A 721 -17.29 -1.60 2.88
N THR A 722 -17.85 -1.92 1.72
CA THR A 722 -19.12 -2.67 1.62
C THR A 722 -19.04 -3.84 0.63
N PRO A 723 -19.55 -5.03 0.99
CA PRO A 723 -19.68 -6.12 0.02
C PRO A 723 -20.72 -5.84 -1.06
N LEU A 724 -21.71 -4.97 -0.79
CA LEU A 724 -22.81 -4.67 -1.71
C LEU A 724 -23.38 -3.26 -1.50
N LEU A 725 -23.27 -2.44 -2.53
CA LEU A 725 -23.87 -1.11 -2.63
C LEU A 725 -24.93 -1.12 -3.75
N ARG A 726 -26.18 -0.74 -3.46
CA ARG A 726 -27.24 -0.68 -4.47
C ARG A 726 -28.23 0.45 -4.26
N ALA A 727 -28.78 0.97 -5.35
CA ALA A 727 -29.88 1.91 -5.33
C ALA A 727 -31.04 1.41 -6.20
N ASP A 728 -32.26 1.49 -5.67
CA ASP A 728 -33.48 1.07 -6.36
C ASP A 728 -34.51 2.20 -6.42
N LEU A 729 -35.28 2.25 -7.50
CA LEU A 729 -36.44 3.14 -7.60
C LEU A 729 -37.65 2.50 -6.91
N VAL A 730 -38.37 3.27 -6.10
CA VAL A 730 -39.56 2.80 -5.36
C VAL A 730 -40.73 3.77 -5.53
N ASP A 731 -41.93 3.30 -5.15
CA ASP A 731 -43.15 4.11 -5.23
C ASP A 731 -43.03 5.36 -4.32
N PRO A 732 -43.48 6.55 -4.78
CA PRO A 732 -43.31 7.80 -4.04
C PRO A 732 -44.07 7.82 -2.69
N ALA A 733 -45.08 6.96 -2.53
CA ALA A 733 -45.83 6.82 -1.29
C ALA A 733 -45.12 5.94 -0.24
N GLU A 734 -44.03 5.24 -0.61
CA GLU A 734 -43.31 4.36 0.29
C GLU A 734 -42.73 5.12 1.49
N LYS A 735 -42.76 4.42 2.63
CA LYS A 735 -42.26 4.90 3.92
C LYS A 735 -41.50 3.78 4.61
N ILE A 736 -40.25 4.04 4.98
CA ILE A 736 -39.44 3.13 5.79
C ILE A 736 -38.84 3.82 7.00
N ALA A 737 -38.64 3.02 8.04
CA ALA A 737 -37.65 3.35 9.06
C ALA A 737 -36.26 3.08 8.48
N THR A 738 -35.64 4.13 7.92
CA THR A 738 -34.24 4.10 7.46
C THR A 738 -33.29 4.09 8.64
N THR A 739 -32.11 3.50 8.48
CA THR A 739 -31.05 3.57 9.49
C THR A 739 -30.25 4.88 9.45
N LEU A 740 -30.22 5.57 8.30
CA LEU A 740 -29.35 6.74 8.08
C LEU A 740 -30.07 8.10 8.26
N ASN A 741 -31.38 8.21 8.01
CA ASN A 741 -32.06 9.51 8.16
C ASN A 741 -32.48 9.80 9.62
N LYS A 742 -31.96 10.90 10.19
CA LYS A 742 -32.57 11.60 11.34
C LYS A 742 -33.66 12.62 10.92
N ARG A 743 -33.70 13.02 9.65
CA ARG A 743 -34.59 14.08 9.10
C ARG A 743 -35.89 13.56 8.46
N ALA A 744 -36.02 12.25 8.25
CA ALA A 744 -37.30 11.66 7.83
C ALA A 744 -38.22 11.57 9.05
N ASP A 745 -39.47 12.01 8.92
CA ASP A 745 -40.52 11.71 9.89
C ASP A 745 -40.40 10.23 10.28
N ALA A 746 -40.15 9.95 11.55
CA ALA A 746 -40.10 8.61 12.13
C ALA A 746 -41.49 7.97 12.04
N ALA A 747 -41.95 7.69 10.82
CA ALA A 747 -43.16 6.96 10.55
C ALA A 747 -42.84 5.50 10.77
N LYS A 748 -43.60 4.85 11.66
CA LYS A 748 -43.61 3.40 11.85
C LYS A 748 -44.12 2.72 10.57
N GLY A 749 -43.28 2.66 9.54
CA GLY A 749 -43.45 1.87 8.31
C GLY A 749 -42.73 0.52 8.42
N GLY A 750 -42.96 -0.38 7.46
CA GLY A 750 -42.31 -1.70 7.40
C GLY A 750 -40.80 -1.64 7.21
N SER A 751 -40.13 -2.80 7.23
CA SER A 751 -38.69 -2.89 6.93
C SER A 751 -38.41 -2.57 5.46
N ALA A 752 -37.19 -2.12 5.14
CA ALA A 752 -36.78 -1.85 3.75
C ALA A 752 -36.88 -3.09 2.84
N ALA A 753 -36.71 -4.31 3.35
CA ALA A 753 -36.97 -5.57 2.65
C ALA A 753 -38.44 -5.78 2.22
N ALA A 754 -39.39 -5.09 2.84
CA ALA A 754 -40.81 -5.18 2.48
C ALA A 754 -41.20 -4.19 1.37
N ILE A 755 -40.32 -3.26 0.98
CA ILE A 755 -40.60 -2.35 -0.13
C ILE A 755 -40.49 -3.11 -1.45
N LYS A 756 -41.54 -2.99 -2.26
CA LYS A 756 -41.49 -3.44 -3.64
C LYS A 756 -40.67 -2.46 -4.47
N THR A 757 -39.54 -2.92 -5.00
CA THR A 757 -38.74 -2.13 -5.94
C THR A 757 -39.38 -2.13 -7.33
N LEU A 758 -39.26 -0.99 -8.03
CA LEU A 758 -39.70 -0.83 -9.42
C LEU A 758 -38.61 -1.23 -10.41
N GLY A 759 -37.34 -1.02 -10.02
CA GLY A 759 -36.15 -1.42 -10.77
C GLY A 759 -34.88 -0.88 -10.10
N SER A 760 -33.73 -1.47 -10.45
CA SER A 760 -32.42 -1.05 -9.96
C SER A 760 -31.90 0.14 -10.76
N LEU A 761 -31.26 1.09 -10.10
CA LEU A 761 -30.52 2.20 -10.71
C LEU A 761 -29.04 1.83 -10.88
N PHE A 762 -28.44 1.18 -9.87
CA PHE A 762 -27.09 0.63 -9.92
C PHE A 762 -26.87 -0.42 -8.83
N GLU A 763 -25.87 -1.28 -9.03
CA GLU A 763 -25.41 -2.27 -8.05
C GLU A 763 -23.89 -2.50 -8.21
N PHE A 764 -23.15 -2.34 -7.12
CA PHE A 764 -21.70 -2.52 -7.05
C PHE A 764 -21.34 -3.49 -5.93
N ASP A 765 -20.43 -4.42 -6.23
CA ASP A 765 -19.93 -5.39 -5.27
C ASP A 765 -18.56 -4.98 -4.76
N PHE A 766 -18.23 -5.33 -3.52
CA PHE A 766 -16.88 -5.21 -2.94
C PHE A 766 -16.27 -3.81 -3.14
N GLN A 767 -16.96 -2.78 -2.69
CA GLN A 767 -16.47 -1.41 -2.78
C GLN A 767 -15.54 -1.12 -1.59
N PRO A 768 -14.38 -0.48 -1.81
CA PRO A 768 -13.56 0.05 -0.73
C PRO A 768 -14.27 1.23 -0.06
N ARG A 769 -13.71 1.70 1.06
CA ARG A 769 -14.10 3.00 1.63
C ARG A 769 -13.48 4.15 0.87
N ASN A 770 -14.04 5.34 1.02
CA ASN A 770 -13.45 6.58 0.51
C ASN A 770 -12.23 7.02 1.33
N THR A 771 -11.35 7.82 0.72
CA THR A 771 -10.27 8.53 1.41
C THR A 771 -10.81 9.81 2.05
N ASP A 772 -9.96 10.54 2.75
CA ASP A 772 -10.22 11.92 3.17
C ASP A 772 -9.47 12.94 2.27
N GLU A 773 -8.86 12.48 1.17
CA GLU A 773 -8.07 13.30 0.24
C GLU A 773 -8.93 13.93 -0.87
N ASP A 774 -8.67 15.21 -1.19
CA ASP A 774 -9.32 15.93 -2.31
C ASP A 774 -8.71 15.52 -3.67
N ASP A 775 -8.74 14.23 -3.97
CA ASP A 775 -8.19 13.62 -5.20
C ASP A 775 -9.29 12.97 -6.07
N GLY A 776 -10.55 13.15 -5.69
CA GLY A 776 -11.72 12.57 -6.33
C GLY A 776 -12.10 11.18 -5.80
N THR A 777 -11.46 10.71 -4.73
CA THR A 777 -11.82 9.46 -4.04
C THR A 777 -12.43 9.70 -2.65
N ASP A 778 -12.65 10.95 -2.27
CA ASP A 778 -13.23 11.41 -1.00
C ASP A 778 -14.75 11.16 -0.89
N PHE A 779 -15.46 11.11 -2.01
CA PHE A 779 -16.89 10.79 -2.06
C PHE A 779 -17.29 10.14 -3.39
N ASN A 780 -18.54 9.68 -3.46
CA ASN A 780 -19.13 9.13 -4.65
C ASN A 780 -20.28 10.03 -5.13
N VAL A 781 -20.27 10.35 -6.43
CA VAL A 781 -21.39 10.99 -7.12
C VAL A 781 -21.92 10.03 -8.16
N PHE A 782 -23.19 9.64 -8.02
CA PHE A 782 -23.90 8.85 -9.01
C PHE A 782 -24.86 9.75 -9.78
N GLU A 783 -24.49 10.10 -11.00
CA GLU A 783 -25.34 10.89 -11.90
C GLU A 783 -26.36 9.97 -12.60
N LEU A 784 -27.64 10.32 -12.55
CA LEU A 784 -28.68 9.61 -13.29
C LEU A 784 -28.89 10.26 -14.67
N ASP A 785 -27.87 10.19 -15.51
CA ASP A 785 -27.78 10.92 -16.80
C ASP A 785 -28.93 10.65 -17.76
N THR A 786 -29.48 9.44 -17.69
CA THR A 786 -30.59 9.02 -18.53
C THR A 786 -31.68 8.35 -17.68
N PRO A 787 -32.96 8.50 -18.05
CA PRO A 787 -34.08 7.94 -17.30
C PRO A 787 -34.21 6.45 -17.66
N VAL A 788 -33.18 5.67 -17.36
CA VAL A 788 -33.14 4.23 -17.60
C VAL A 788 -32.76 3.53 -16.31
N PHE A 789 -33.35 2.36 -16.08
CA PHE A 789 -32.86 1.45 -15.06
C PHE A 789 -31.50 0.89 -15.48
N ALA A 790 -30.79 0.26 -14.54
CA ALA A 790 -29.55 -0.46 -14.84
C ALA A 790 -29.74 -1.58 -15.91
N ASN A 791 -30.98 -2.05 -16.15
CA ASN A 791 -31.35 -2.94 -17.26
C ASN A 791 -31.58 -2.21 -18.60
N GLY A 792 -31.24 -0.93 -18.70
CA GLY A 792 -31.43 -0.14 -19.92
C GLY A 792 -32.90 0.05 -20.32
N THR A 793 -33.87 -0.47 -19.55
CA THR A 793 -35.28 -0.18 -19.80
C THR A 793 -35.61 1.22 -19.29
N THR A 794 -36.45 1.92 -20.05
CA THR A 794 -36.82 3.31 -19.74
C THR A 794 -37.62 3.39 -18.46
N ILE A 795 -37.23 4.30 -17.57
CA ILE A 795 -38.00 4.74 -16.41
C ILE A 795 -39.15 5.61 -16.95
N PRO A 796 -40.42 5.21 -16.74
CA PRO A 796 -41.55 6.02 -17.19
C PRO A 796 -41.57 7.40 -16.53
N ASN A 797 -42.16 8.39 -17.21
CA ASN A 797 -42.42 9.66 -16.57
C ASN A 797 -43.38 9.48 -15.38
N GLY A 798 -43.04 10.07 -14.25
CA GLY A 798 -43.73 9.82 -12.98
C GLY A 798 -43.00 10.40 -11.79
N LEU A 799 -43.56 10.19 -10.60
CA LEU A 799 -42.95 10.55 -9.33
C LEU A 799 -42.43 9.29 -8.64
N TYR A 800 -41.25 9.36 -8.04
CA TYR A 800 -40.55 8.23 -7.45
C TYR A 800 -39.72 8.64 -6.23
N LYS A 801 -39.17 7.66 -5.52
CA LYS A 801 -38.06 7.84 -4.57
C LYS A 801 -36.94 6.86 -4.87
N ILE A 802 -35.74 7.18 -4.41
CA ILE A 802 -34.57 6.32 -4.46
C ILE A 802 -34.38 5.68 -3.09
N LEU A 803 -34.33 4.36 -3.05
CA LEU A 803 -33.94 3.55 -1.90
C LEU A 803 -32.48 3.13 -2.07
N LEU A 804 -31.59 3.70 -1.26
CA LEU A 804 -30.21 3.25 -1.14
C LEU A 804 -30.13 2.15 -0.08
N ARG A 805 -29.40 1.07 -0.39
CA ARG A 805 -29.06 0.00 0.55
C ARG A 805 -27.58 -0.35 0.44
N VAL A 806 -26.93 -0.42 1.59
CA VAL A 806 -25.50 -0.70 1.72
C VAL A 806 -25.31 -1.82 2.73
N LEU A 807 -24.75 -2.95 2.30
CA LEU A 807 -24.55 -4.10 3.17
C LEU A 807 -23.37 -3.84 4.10
N LYS A 808 -23.56 -4.10 5.39
CA LYS A 808 -22.48 -3.99 6.37
C LYS A 808 -21.44 -5.10 6.19
N VAL A 809 -20.20 -4.82 6.59
CA VAL A 809 -19.13 -5.81 6.56
C VAL A 809 -19.53 -7.01 7.43
N THR A 810 -19.33 -8.23 6.90
CA THR A 810 -19.83 -9.52 7.47
C THR A 810 -21.36 -9.68 7.55
N GLY A 811 -22.14 -8.76 6.99
CA GLY A 811 -23.60 -8.85 6.95
C GLY A 811 -24.12 -9.93 6.00
N ASP A 812 -25.28 -10.51 6.30
CA ASP A 812 -25.98 -11.44 5.40
C ASP A 812 -26.84 -10.64 4.40
N PRO A 813 -26.61 -10.75 3.07
CA PRO A 813 -27.42 -10.05 2.07
C PRO A 813 -28.90 -10.45 2.06
N ASN A 814 -29.27 -11.54 2.73
CA ASN A 814 -30.66 -11.95 2.91
C ASN A 814 -31.30 -11.40 4.19
N ASN A 815 -30.53 -10.71 5.04
CA ASN A 815 -30.98 -10.13 6.30
C ASN A 815 -30.97 -8.60 6.23
N GLU A 816 -32.15 -8.00 6.15
CA GLU A 816 -32.28 -6.53 6.05
C GLU A 816 -31.67 -5.76 7.23
N ALA A 817 -31.61 -6.37 8.43
CA ALA A 817 -31.01 -5.71 9.59
C ALA A 817 -29.51 -5.46 9.42
N ASP A 818 -28.88 -6.16 8.47
CA ASP A 818 -27.47 -6.02 8.15
C ASP A 818 -27.23 -4.97 7.05
N PHE A 819 -28.26 -4.30 6.54
CA PHE A 819 -28.14 -3.17 5.62
C PHE A 819 -28.27 -1.83 6.34
N GLU A 820 -27.45 -0.87 5.93
CA GLU A 820 -27.76 0.54 6.09
C GLU A 820 -28.65 0.98 4.94
N SER A 821 -29.72 1.73 5.26
CA SER A 821 -30.70 2.17 4.27
C SER A 821 -31.02 3.65 4.37
N TRP A 822 -31.23 4.27 3.21
CA TRP A 822 -31.64 5.66 3.06
C TRP A 822 -32.71 5.77 1.98
N LEU A 823 -33.64 6.71 2.17
CA LEU A 823 -34.74 6.97 1.23
C LEU A 823 -34.73 8.45 0.87
N SER A 824 -34.68 8.74 -0.43
CA SER A 824 -34.60 10.12 -0.94
C SER A 824 -35.91 10.90 -0.79
N PRO A 825 -35.86 12.25 -0.93
CA PRO A 825 -37.00 13.04 -1.34
C PRO A 825 -37.60 12.55 -2.67
N ILE A 826 -38.82 13.00 -2.99
CA ILE A 826 -39.48 12.62 -4.25
C ILE A 826 -38.71 13.22 -5.44
N ILE A 827 -38.43 12.40 -6.44
CA ILE A 827 -37.94 12.84 -7.74
C ILE A 827 -39.02 12.63 -8.79
N GLY A 828 -39.19 13.60 -9.69
CA GLY A 828 -40.07 13.51 -10.84
C GLY A 828 -39.28 13.28 -12.11
N VAL A 829 -39.58 12.19 -12.82
CA VAL A 829 -39.03 11.91 -14.15
C VAL A 829 -39.96 12.55 -15.19
N ASN A 830 -39.47 13.56 -15.91
CA ASN A 830 -40.18 14.29 -16.95
C ASN A 830 -39.36 14.33 -18.25
N ALA A 831 -38.88 13.16 -18.67
CA ALA A 831 -38.13 13.02 -19.90
C ALA A 831 -38.99 13.35 -21.12
N PRO A 832 -38.46 14.06 -22.13
CA PRO A 832 -39.14 14.20 -23.42
C PRO A 832 -39.48 12.81 -23.95
N SER A 833 -40.70 12.62 -24.43
CA SER A 833 -41.08 11.40 -25.13
C SER A 833 -40.15 11.22 -26.33
N SER A 834 -39.44 10.10 -26.37
CA SER A 834 -38.54 9.72 -27.47
C SER A 834 -39.25 9.52 -28.80
#